data_AF-A0A9D6SHN0-F1
#
_entry.id   AF-A0A9D6SHN0-F1
#
_cell.length_a   1.000
_cell.length_b   1.000
_cell.length_c   1.000
_cell.angle_alpha   90.00
_cell.angle_beta   90.00
_cell.angle_gamma   90.00
#
_symmetry.space_group_name_H-M   'P 1'
#
loop_
_entity.id
_entity.type
_entity.pdbx_description
1 polymer ?
#
loop_
_entity_poly.entity_id
_entity_poly.type
_entity_poly.pdbx_seq_one_letter_code
_entity_poly.pdbx_strand_id
1 'polypeptide(L)'
;MIQRKVILRVILGLVFFVMPAGATDGIVVEGAPTDSGFQVGSQASFRVKLASGTKLDFKQVLVFADVSFVGTTAVSSAQLDLKSDESVGQGSRAVFEGSWLIPSEAPTGVYSVTLRVEDRSQHRLFSRQRIRGFAAYRKIIRIARATLDRTFYAVGQPILCEVILQNLSAQDAKGLRVEFSNANYPWISLVDKDEATGSSTQNPDLAIKVLRDQVNIPSLNEVTIPMSLAGQAAFLRGRQAAVLGSGGPARNEAERPPEVNSYTVAVWNADRTELYDMQFTTPVVVRAAGRERPWPYGSNFTHSYNTEIDFQKYREFYRPGQISPVITIDPSQTMYRPGDTIRINASVQNTSDTNWSGAGLKVGVADSTGKVVRSVPVESWLSIKAGEVVNVNSEVWAIPADSPPGMYQLKLWLATPDGRLLATAAAEIAINRMPAALMVFNAHPDDEVAYGGLIRAAVEAGVPVRVVFFTSGDVGFCERYYAKACGPNEAREFGLLRMEESADALAHLGVPRDNLIFLGLPDGGSGTIWFQHDSSAKPFRSIYLGTDHAPYENIFKPNLAYARESVMDATKQIIADFHPSMIITTHPDERHVDHRTANWFVVKACQELLREQRIDSKTQILANISYGAGGSKPAPYHYENYRVYLSGEVAAKRQEMNWFYQSQHGNQAEGNRKDYSELTRTEEHLRILDWQKFGGWNEKPQ
;
A
#
# COMPACT_ATOMS: atom_id res chain seq x y z
N MET A 1 -20.35 -23.98 -33.10
CA MET A 1 -19.57 -23.90 -34.36
C MET A 1 -19.31 -22.42 -34.62
N ILE A 2 -18.12 -21.83 -34.60
CA ILE A 2 -16.75 -22.28 -34.84
C ILE A 2 -15.83 -21.48 -33.88
N GLN A 3 -14.79 -22.14 -33.38
CA GLN A 3 -13.73 -21.59 -32.53
C GLN A 3 -13.08 -20.33 -33.12
N ARG A 4 -12.88 -19.29 -32.30
CA ARG A 4 -11.78 -18.33 -32.50
C ARG A 4 -10.90 -18.33 -31.25
N LYS A 5 -9.77 -19.05 -31.37
CA LYS A 5 -8.62 -18.96 -30.47
C LYS A 5 -8.14 -17.52 -30.45
N VAL A 6 -8.27 -16.84 -29.32
CA VAL A 6 -7.58 -15.57 -29.06
C VAL A 6 -6.15 -15.93 -28.67
N ILE A 7 -5.23 -15.79 -29.62
CA ILE A 7 -3.79 -15.80 -29.37
C ILE A 7 -3.48 -14.48 -28.69
N LEU A 8 -3.18 -14.53 -27.40
CA LEU A 8 -2.60 -13.42 -26.65
C LEU A 8 -1.21 -13.14 -27.24
N ARG A 9 -1.10 -12.13 -28.10
CA ARG A 9 0.19 -11.64 -28.58
C ARG A 9 0.87 -10.95 -27.41
N VAL A 10 1.94 -11.56 -26.93
CA VAL A 10 3.01 -10.94 -26.15
C VAL A 10 3.42 -9.65 -26.87
N ILE A 11 3.11 -8.50 -26.30
CA ILE A 11 3.75 -7.24 -26.69
C ILE A 11 5.17 -7.34 -26.11
N LEU A 12 6.05 -7.94 -26.90
CA LEU A 12 7.48 -7.89 -26.68
C LEU A 12 7.85 -6.42 -26.86
N GLY A 13 8.31 -5.77 -25.78
CA GLY A 13 8.88 -4.43 -25.86
C GLY A 13 9.96 -4.41 -26.95
N LEU A 14 9.68 -3.71 -28.05
CA LEU A 14 10.67 -3.29 -29.03
C LEU A 14 11.46 -2.15 -28.40
N VAL A 15 12.26 -2.48 -27.37
CA VAL A 15 13.36 -1.61 -26.96
C VAL A 15 14.38 -1.70 -28.08
N PHE A 16 14.50 -0.63 -28.86
CA PHE A 16 15.58 -0.49 -29.82
C PHE A 16 16.90 -0.51 -29.04
N PHE A 17 17.71 -1.55 -29.28
CA PHE A 17 19.05 -1.71 -28.71
C PHE A 17 19.97 -0.65 -29.33
N VAL A 18 20.10 0.50 -28.66
CA VAL A 18 21.03 1.57 -29.04
C VAL A 18 22.35 1.27 -28.35
N MET A 19 23.39 0.95 -29.13
CA MET A 19 24.74 0.89 -28.57
C MET A 19 25.13 2.28 -28.07
N PRO A 20 25.66 2.41 -26.84
CA PRO A 20 26.31 3.65 -26.42
C PRO A 20 27.44 3.95 -27.41
N ALA A 21 27.44 5.15 -27.98
CA ALA A 21 28.54 5.58 -28.85
C ALA A 21 29.83 5.62 -28.04
N GLY A 22 30.72 4.63 -28.22
CA GLY A 22 32.07 4.62 -27.62
C GLY A 22 32.55 3.31 -26.97
N ALA A 23 31.75 2.25 -26.85
CA ALA A 23 32.21 0.99 -26.25
C ALA A 23 33.05 0.16 -27.25
N THR A 24 34.37 0.34 -27.24
CA THR A 24 35.26 -0.24 -28.27
C THR A 24 35.93 -1.57 -27.89
N ASP A 25 35.78 -2.11 -26.67
CA ASP A 25 36.39 -3.41 -26.28
C ASP A 25 35.53 -4.31 -25.36
N GLY A 26 34.22 -4.07 -25.24
CA GLY A 26 33.33 -4.80 -24.31
C GLY A 26 32.17 -5.55 -24.97
N ILE A 27 31.77 -6.69 -24.38
CA ILE A 27 30.50 -7.37 -24.70
C ILE A 27 29.40 -6.75 -23.82
N VAL A 28 28.38 -6.17 -24.45
CA VAL A 28 27.15 -5.73 -23.77
C VAL A 28 26.25 -6.94 -23.58
N VAL A 29 25.76 -7.13 -22.35
CA VAL A 29 24.88 -8.23 -21.96
C VAL A 29 23.52 -7.66 -21.55
N GLU A 30 22.47 -8.14 -22.19
CA GLU A 30 21.09 -7.90 -21.76
C GLU A 30 20.38 -9.24 -21.60
N GLY A 31 19.70 -9.47 -20.49
CA GLY A 31 18.95 -10.69 -20.30
C GLY A 31 18.05 -10.63 -19.09
N ALA A 32 17.05 -11.51 -19.07
CA ALA A 32 16.17 -11.67 -17.93
C ALA A 32 15.66 -13.12 -17.89
N PRO A 33 15.23 -13.60 -16.71
CA PRO A 33 14.34 -14.74 -16.62
C PRO A 33 13.06 -14.44 -17.42
N THR A 34 12.52 -15.46 -18.08
CA THR A 34 11.35 -15.30 -18.98
C THR A 34 10.06 -14.94 -18.25
N ASP A 35 9.99 -15.26 -16.96
CA ASP A 35 8.90 -14.91 -16.07
C ASP A 35 9.50 -14.32 -14.78
N SER A 36 8.66 -13.71 -13.97
CA SER A 36 9.07 -13.03 -12.75
C SER A 36 9.05 -13.98 -11.53
N GLY A 37 8.40 -15.13 -11.66
CA GLY A 37 8.54 -16.24 -10.74
C GLY A 37 8.17 -17.60 -11.33
N PHE A 38 8.63 -18.67 -10.68
CA PHE A 38 8.53 -20.05 -11.17
C PHE A 38 8.15 -21.02 -10.05
N GLN A 39 7.38 -22.05 -10.38
CA GLN A 39 7.06 -23.14 -9.47
C GLN A 39 8.33 -23.97 -9.17
N VAL A 40 8.58 -24.28 -7.90
CA VAL A 40 9.66 -25.18 -7.50
C VAL A 40 9.47 -26.57 -8.13
N GLY A 41 10.56 -27.17 -8.65
CA GLY A 41 10.51 -28.38 -9.45
C GLY A 41 10.33 -28.13 -10.96
N SER A 42 10.08 -26.89 -11.38
CA SER A 42 9.99 -26.51 -12.80
C SER A 42 11.32 -25.93 -13.32
N GLN A 43 11.34 -25.55 -14.60
CA GLN A 43 12.49 -24.92 -15.24
C GLN A 43 12.37 -23.39 -15.25
N ALA A 44 13.32 -22.71 -14.60
CA ALA A 44 13.52 -21.28 -14.77
C ALA A 44 14.24 -21.02 -16.09
N SER A 45 13.55 -20.44 -17.07
CA SER A 45 14.11 -20.19 -18.40
C SER A 45 14.73 -18.80 -18.49
N PHE A 46 15.84 -18.69 -19.22
CA PHE A 46 16.59 -17.45 -19.43
C PHE A 46 16.73 -17.16 -20.92
N ARG A 47 16.61 -15.88 -21.27
CA ARG A 47 16.92 -15.37 -22.60
C ARG A 47 17.91 -14.22 -22.50
N VAL A 48 19.03 -14.34 -23.20
CA VAL A 48 20.14 -13.40 -23.13
C VAL A 48 20.53 -12.95 -24.53
N LYS A 49 20.69 -11.64 -24.71
CA LYS A 49 21.22 -11.01 -25.90
C LYS A 49 22.61 -10.49 -25.59
N LEU A 50 23.57 -10.86 -26.44
CA LEU A 50 24.92 -10.34 -26.41
C LEU A 50 25.16 -9.44 -27.61
N ALA A 51 25.88 -8.35 -27.42
CA ALA A 51 26.34 -7.49 -28.49
C ALA A 51 27.80 -7.10 -28.29
N SER A 52 28.59 -7.21 -29.36
CA SER A 52 30.01 -6.84 -29.39
C SER A 52 30.23 -5.73 -30.42
N GLY A 53 31.04 -4.73 -30.06
CA GLY A 53 31.46 -3.66 -30.98
C GLY A 53 32.42 -4.15 -32.08
N THR A 54 33.01 -5.33 -31.89
CA THR A 54 33.89 -6.01 -32.84
C THR A 54 33.32 -7.36 -33.25
N LYS A 55 33.75 -7.90 -34.40
CA LYS A 55 33.36 -9.25 -34.84
C LYS A 55 33.88 -10.30 -33.86
N LEU A 56 32.96 -10.90 -33.12
CA LEU A 56 33.20 -11.99 -32.19
C LEU A 56 32.57 -13.29 -32.71
N ASP A 57 33.30 -14.40 -32.64
CA ASP A 57 32.75 -15.75 -32.88
C ASP A 57 32.04 -16.25 -31.62
N PHE A 58 30.71 -16.13 -31.60
CA PHE A 58 29.90 -16.54 -30.46
C PHE A 58 29.90 -18.05 -30.19
N LYS A 59 30.41 -18.89 -31.11
CA LYS A 59 30.61 -20.32 -30.83
C LYS A 59 31.72 -20.55 -29.81
N GLN A 60 32.69 -19.64 -29.73
CA GLN A 60 33.75 -19.64 -28.72
C GLN A 60 33.35 -18.93 -27.42
N VAL A 61 32.10 -18.48 -27.31
CA VAL A 61 31.58 -17.83 -26.11
C VAL A 61 30.74 -18.83 -25.31
N LEU A 62 30.99 -18.90 -24.01
CA LEU A 62 30.14 -19.58 -23.04
C LEU A 62 29.36 -18.54 -22.25
N VAL A 63 28.06 -18.79 -22.09
CA VAL A 63 27.17 -17.95 -21.29
C VAL A 63 26.57 -18.81 -20.19
N PHE A 64 26.72 -18.39 -18.94
CA PHE A 64 26.14 -19.05 -17.78
C PHE A 64 25.18 -18.11 -17.06
N ALA A 65 24.08 -18.65 -16.58
CA ALA A 65 23.24 -18.04 -15.57
C ALA A 65 23.63 -18.62 -14.21
N ASP A 66 24.36 -17.83 -13.42
CA ASP A 66 24.71 -18.15 -12.03
C ASP A 66 23.53 -17.70 -11.13
N VAL A 67 22.84 -18.67 -10.54
CA VAL A 67 21.61 -18.51 -9.76
C VAL A 67 21.90 -18.74 -8.28
N SER A 68 21.45 -17.85 -7.40
CA SER A 68 21.64 -17.97 -5.95
C SER A 68 20.43 -17.46 -5.17
N PHE A 69 20.05 -18.17 -4.10
CA PHE A 69 19.02 -17.67 -3.18
C PHE A 69 19.55 -16.43 -2.45
N VAL A 70 18.85 -15.30 -2.55
CA VAL A 70 19.33 -14.03 -2.01
C VAL A 70 19.53 -14.15 -0.49
N GLY A 71 20.67 -13.67 0.00
CA GLY A 71 21.08 -13.81 1.40
C GLY A 71 21.96 -15.04 1.69
N THR A 72 22.25 -15.86 0.69
CA THR A 72 23.16 -17.02 0.81
C THR A 72 24.36 -16.91 -0.15
N THR A 73 25.37 -17.76 0.05
CA THR A 73 26.56 -17.83 -0.81
C THR A 73 26.52 -18.98 -1.82
N ALA A 74 25.52 -19.86 -1.74
CA ALA A 74 25.40 -21.01 -2.63
C ALA A 74 24.98 -20.55 -4.04
N VAL A 75 25.75 -20.97 -5.04
CA VAL A 75 25.51 -20.65 -6.45
C VAL A 75 25.32 -21.94 -7.24
N SER A 76 24.28 -21.98 -8.05
CA SER A 76 24.06 -23.01 -9.07
C SER A 76 24.14 -22.36 -10.45
N SER A 77 24.91 -22.94 -11.36
CA SER A 77 25.10 -22.40 -12.71
C SER A 77 24.34 -23.22 -13.75
N ALA A 78 23.67 -22.56 -14.68
CA ALA A 78 23.11 -23.16 -15.89
C ALA A 78 23.78 -22.57 -17.13
N GLN A 79 24.35 -23.43 -17.99
CA GLN A 79 24.89 -22.98 -19.26
C GLN A 79 23.76 -22.71 -20.26
N LEU A 80 23.86 -21.60 -21.00
CA LEU A 80 22.91 -21.22 -22.04
C LEU A 80 23.44 -21.61 -23.42
N ASP A 81 22.54 -22.02 -24.30
CA ASP A 81 22.87 -22.42 -25.66
C ASP A 81 22.74 -21.24 -26.61
N LEU A 82 23.71 -21.09 -27.51
CA LEU A 82 23.60 -20.17 -28.64
C LEU A 82 22.43 -20.59 -29.53
N LYS A 83 21.47 -19.69 -29.74
CA LYS A 83 20.29 -19.91 -30.62
C LYS A 83 20.42 -19.23 -31.97
N SER A 84 21.01 -18.05 -32.00
CA SER A 84 21.23 -17.29 -33.24
C SER A 84 22.36 -16.29 -33.06
N ASP A 85 23.10 -16.02 -34.11
CA ASP A 85 24.09 -14.96 -34.20
C ASP A 85 24.01 -14.23 -35.54
N GLU A 86 24.40 -12.95 -35.55
CA GLU A 86 24.44 -12.11 -36.75
C GLU A 86 25.61 -11.12 -36.69
N SER A 87 26.15 -10.76 -37.86
CA SER A 87 27.11 -9.67 -38.01
C SER A 87 26.37 -8.36 -38.29
N VAL A 88 26.69 -7.30 -37.54
CA VAL A 88 26.06 -5.98 -37.69
C VAL A 88 27.14 -4.92 -37.87
N GLY A 89 27.39 -4.51 -39.12
CA GLY A 89 28.48 -3.58 -39.45
C GLY A 89 29.85 -4.15 -39.06
N GLN A 90 30.57 -3.46 -38.18
CA GLN A 90 31.85 -3.91 -37.61
C GLN A 90 31.70 -4.80 -36.36
N GLY A 91 30.48 -4.89 -35.80
CA GLY A 91 30.17 -5.68 -34.61
C GLY A 91 29.45 -6.99 -34.92
N SER A 92 29.08 -7.72 -33.86
CA SER A 92 28.24 -8.91 -33.92
C SER A 92 27.25 -8.97 -32.76
N ARG A 93 26.13 -9.67 -32.96
CA ARG A 93 25.09 -9.90 -31.94
C ARG A 93 24.74 -11.38 -31.87
N ALA A 94 24.33 -11.85 -30.70
CA ALA A 94 23.85 -13.21 -30.51
C ALA A 94 22.74 -13.30 -29.47
N VAL A 95 21.93 -14.35 -29.59
CA VAL A 95 20.90 -14.73 -28.63
C VAL A 95 21.24 -16.09 -28.06
N PHE A 96 21.26 -16.17 -26.73
CA PHE A 96 21.44 -17.39 -25.96
C PHE A 96 20.18 -17.70 -25.16
N GLU A 97 19.81 -18.97 -25.09
CA GLU A 97 18.67 -19.43 -24.30
C GLU A 97 19.02 -20.73 -23.58
N GLY A 98 18.51 -20.90 -22.37
CA GLY A 98 18.70 -22.09 -21.56
C GLY A 98 17.81 -22.04 -20.33
N SER A 99 17.85 -23.08 -19.52
CA SER A 99 17.05 -23.15 -18.31
C SER A 99 17.79 -23.78 -17.15
N TRP A 100 17.37 -23.41 -15.94
CA TRP A 100 17.81 -24.01 -14.69
C TRP A 100 16.65 -24.79 -14.08
N LEU A 101 16.84 -26.09 -13.85
CA LEU A 101 15.87 -26.91 -13.12
C LEU A 101 15.91 -26.51 -11.65
N ILE A 102 14.81 -25.94 -11.15
CA ILE A 102 14.67 -25.57 -9.75
C ILE A 102 14.51 -26.87 -8.94
N PRO A 103 15.43 -27.22 -8.03
CA PRO A 103 15.31 -28.45 -7.25
C PRO A 103 13.99 -28.52 -6.49
N SER A 104 13.36 -29.69 -6.36
CA SER A 104 12.06 -29.83 -5.69
C SER A 104 12.08 -29.37 -4.23
N GLU A 105 13.24 -29.40 -3.58
CA GLU A 105 13.47 -28.97 -2.19
C GLU A 105 14.05 -27.55 -2.07
N ALA A 106 14.12 -26.80 -3.17
CA ALA A 106 14.65 -25.45 -3.16
C ALA A 106 13.82 -24.54 -2.23
N PRO A 107 14.47 -23.64 -1.46
CA PRO A 107 13.76 -22.66 -0.65
C PRO A 107 12.90 -21.75 -1.53
N THR A 108 11.73 -21.36 -1.03
CA THR A 108 10.87 -20.41 -1.74
C THR A 108 11.22 -18.98 -1.36
N GLY A 109 11.10 -18.04 -2.31
CA GLY A 109 11.59 -16.67 -2.17
C GLY A 109 12.36 -16.21 -3.41
N VAL A 110 13.13 -15.14 -3.30
CA VAL A 110 13.88 -14.52 -4.39
C VAL A 110 15.23 -15.17 -4.63
N TYR A 111 15.53 -15.38 -5.91
CA TYR A 111 16.81 -15.80 -6.43
C TYR A 111 17.42 -14.67 -7.28
N SER A 112 18.67 -14.31 -7.01
CA SER A 112 19.44 -13.43 -7.87
C SER A 112 20.04 -14.22 -9.03
N VAL A 113 20.16 -13.57 -10.19
CA VAL A 113 20.77 -14.16 -11.37
C VAL A 113 21.90 -13.26 -11.85
N THR A 114 23.09 -13.84 -12.00
CA THR A 114 24.26 -13.19 -12.58
C THR A 114 24.63 -13.89 -13.88
N LEU A 115 24.65 -13.14 -14.96
CA LEU A 115 25.13 -13.64 -16.25
C LEU A 115 26.66 -13.57 -16.26
N ARG A 116 27.29 -14.71 -16.52
CA ARG A 116 28.74 -14.83 -16.68
C ARG A 116 29.04 -15.24 -18.12
N VAL A 117 29.78 -14.39 -18.81
CA VAL A 117 30.17 -14.59 -20.22
C VAL A 117 31.67 -14.78 -20.26
N GLU A 118 32.14 -15.90 -20.81
CA GLU A 118 33.56 -16.25 -20.85
C GLU A 118 33.97 -16.92 -22.16
N ASP A 119 35.28 -16.90 -22.42
CA ASP A 119 35.88 -17.62 -23.53
C ASP A 119 35.84 -19.14 -23.30
N ARG A 120 35.45 -19.91 -24.31
CA ARG A 120 35.32 -21.37 -24.26
C ARG A 120 36.66 -22.08 -24.04
N SER A 121 37.77 -21.52 -24.53
CA SER A 121 39.08 -22.17 -24.53
C SER A 121 39.96 -21.74 -23.35
N GLN A 122 39.94 -20.45 -23.03
CA GLN A 122 40.78 -19.86 -21.99
C GLN A 122 40.04 -19.62 -20.67
N HIS A 123 38.70 -19.79 -20.66
CA HIS A 123 37.83 -19.39 -19.54
C HIS A 123 38.06 -17.95 -19.07
N ARG A 124 38.51 -17.10 -19.99
CA ARG A 124 38.71 -15.68 -19.72
C ARG A 124 37.33 -15.02 -19.62
N LEU A 125 37.07 -14.38 -18.49
CA LEU A 125 35.83 -13.63 -18.27
C LEU A 125 35.76 -12.43 -19.22
N PHE A 126 34.72 -12.39 -20.06
CA PHE A 126 34.38 -11.24 -20.89
C PHE A 126 33.47 -10.26 -20.16
N SER A 127 32.45 -10.77 -19.46
CA SER A 127 31.51 -9.94 -18.71
C SER A 127 30.88 -10.72 -17.57
N ARG A 128 30.59 -10.02 -16.48
CA ARG A 128 29.80 -10.54 -15.35
C ARG A 128 28.81 -9.47 -14.95
N GLN A 129 27.52 -9.75 -15.15
CA GLN A 129 26.46 -8.76 -14.93
C GLN A 129 25.29 -9.36 -14.19
N ARG A 130 24.90 -8.74 -13.07
CA ARG A 130 23.64 -9.07 -12.40
C ARG A 130 22.48 -8.60 -13.27
N ILE A 131 21.51 -9.48 -13.48
CA ILE A 131 20.25 -9.17 -14.15
C ILE A 131 19.11 -9.28 -13.13
N ARG A 132 17.88 -8.97 -13.57
CA ARG A 132 16.68 -9.15 -12.75
C ARG A 132 16.61 -10.59 -12.24
N GLY A 133 16.40 -10.76 -10.93
CA GLY A 133 16.13 -12.07 -10.33
C GLY A 133 14.74 -12.61 -10.67
N PHE A 134 14.36 -13.69 -9.99
CA PHE A 134 13.01 -14.26 -10.02
C PHE A 134 12.64 -14.83 -8.65
N ALA A 135 11.34 -14.97 -8.39
CA ALA A 135 10.85 -15.68 -7.21
C ALA A 135 10.61 -17.16 -7.51
N ALA A 136 11.03 -18.08 -6.63
CA ALA A 136 10.57 -19.46 -6.65
C ALA A 136 9.44 -19.65 -5.64
N TYR A 137 8.34 -20.26 -6.06
CA TYR A 137 7.16 -20.49 -5.22
C TYR A 137 6.71 -21.96 -5.26
N ARG A 138 5.92 -22.38 -4.29
CA ARG A 138 5.39 -23.75 -4.17
C ARG A 138 3.89 -23.72 -3.93
N LYS A 139 3.12 -23.93 -4.99
CA LYS A 139 1.67 -24.11 -4.95
C LYS A 139 1.29 -25.55 -5.30
N ILE A 140 0.46 -26.19 -4.47
CA ILE A 140 0.10 -27.61 -4.61
C ILE A 140 -1.30 -27.76 -5.19
N ILE A 141 -2.29 -27.02 -4.68
CA ILE A 141 -3.64 -26.95 -5.21
C ILE A 141 -3.93 -25.52 -5.65
N ARG A 142 -4.75 -25.37 -6.68
CA ARG A 142 -5.23 -24.07 -7.16
C ARG A 142 -6.73 -24.09 -7.42
N ILE A 143 -7.43 -23.03 -7.02
CA ILE A 143 -8.76 -22.70 -7.53
C ILE A 143 -8.55 -22.01 -8.88
N ALA A 144 -8.78 -22.74 -9.97
CA ALA A 144 -8.62 -22.20 -11.31
C ALA A 144 -9.74 -21.22 -11.67
N ARG A 145 -10.94 -21.44 -11.13
CA ARG A 145 -12.12 -20.61 -11.37
C ARG A 145 -13.16 -20.80 -10.28
N ALA A 146 -13.82 -19.71 -9.87
CA ALA A 146 -15.07 -19.72 -9.11
C ALA A 146 -16.12 -18.90 -9.89
N THR A 147 -17.25 -19.50 -10.24
CA THR A 147 -18.30 -18.87 -11.04
C THR A 147 -19.62 -18.86 -10.28
N LEU A 148 -20.22 -17.68 -10.20
CA LEU A 148 -21.56 -17.51 -9.65
C LEU A 148 -22.61 -17.64 -10.75
N ASP A 149 -23.82 -18.10 -10.40
CA ASP A 149 -24.90 -18.27 -11.38
C ASP A 149 -25.41 -16.96 -11.98
N ARG A 150 -25.22 -15.84 -11.27
CA ARG A 150 -25.71 -14.52 -11.66
C ARG A 150 -24.72 -13.42 -11.30
N THR A 151 -24.89 -12.29 -11.98
CA THR A 151 -24.20 -11.02 -11.64
C THR A 151 -25.08 -10.10 -10.79
N PHE A 152 -26.39 -10.34 -10.74
CA PHE A 152 -27.36 -9.48 -10.06
C PHE A 152 -28.23 -10.29 -9.12
N TYR A 153 -28.26 -9.92 -7.85
CA TYR A 153 -29.05 -10.57 -6.80
C TYR A 153 -29.96 -9.56 -6.11
N ALA A 154 -31.19 -9.98 -5.81
CA ALA A 154 -31.98 -9.34 -4.76
C ALA A 154 -31.59 -9.92 -3.40
N VAL A 155 -31.63 -9.11 -2.34
CA VAL A 155 -31.42 -9.56 -0.96
C VAL A 155 -32.32 -10.76 -0.66
N GLY A 156 -31.74 -11.81 -0.08
CA GLY A 156 -32.41 -13.08 0.23
C GLY A 156 -32.41 -14.11 -0.91
N GLN A 157 -32.02 -13.75 -2.14
CA GLN A 157 -31.90 -14.72 -3.23
C GLN A 157 -30.76 -15.73 -2.97
N PRO A 158 -30.96 -17.00 -3.36
CA PRO A 158 -29.91 -18.01 -3.28
C PRO A 158 -28.77 -17.67 -4.25
N ILE A 159 -27.55 -17.83 -3.77
CA ILE A 159 -26.33 -17.75 -4.57
C ILE A 159 -25.90 -19.18 -4.87
N LEU A 160 -25.70 -19.51 -6.14
CA LEU A 160 -25.08 -20.77 -6.53
C LEU A 160 -23.64 -20.53 -6.99
N CYS A 161 -22.75 -21.47 -6.70
CA CYS A 161 -21.35 -21.40 -7.09
C CYS A 161 -20.87 -22.72 -7.70
N GLU A 162 -20.14 -22.61 -8.81
CA GLU A 162 -19.33 -23.66 -9.42
C GLU A 162 -17.84 -23.36 -9.20
N VAL A 163 -17.04 -24.37 -8.87
CA VAL A 163 -15.62 -24.22 -8.58
C VAL A 163 -14.80 -25.24 -9.37
N ILE A 164 -13.76 -24.78 -10.06
CA ILE A 164 -12.78 -25.65 -10.74
C ILE A 164 -11.50 -25.66 -9.91
N LEU A 165 -11.10 -26.84 -9.48
CA LEU A 165 -9.88 -27.07 -8.72
C LEU A 165 -8.84 -27.82 -9.56
N GLN A 166 -7.57 -27.48 -9.37
CA GLN A 166 -6.44 -28.09 -10.05
C GLN A 166 -5.41 -28.57 -9.03
N ASN A 167 -4.93 -29.79 -9.22
CA ASN A 167 -3.79 -30.32 -8.50
C ASN A 167 -2.53 -30.10 -9.33
N LEU A 168 -1.63 -29.26 -8.83
CA LEU A 168 -0.38 -28.88 -9.49
C LEU A 168 0.78 -29.81 -9.11
N SER A 169 0.55 -30.77 -8.21
CA SER A 169 1.57 -31.69 -7.73
C SER A 169 1.56 -33.02 -8.47
N ALA A 170 2.69 -33.73 -8.40
CA ALA A 170 2.84 -35.09 -8.91
C ALA A 170 2.21 -36.17 -8.00
N GLN A 171 1.46 -35.78 -6.97
CA GLN A 171 0.78 -36.69 -6.04
C GLN A 171 -0.72 -36.44 -6.07
N ASP A 172 -1.53 -37.46 -5.79
CA ASP A 172 -2.97 -37.29 -5.65
C ASP A 172 -3.31 -36.44 -4.42
N ALA A 173 -4.23 -35.49 -4.59
CA ALA A 173 -4.81 -34.74 -3.48
C ALA A 173 -6.11 -35.41 -3.05
N LYS A 174 -6.25 -35.72 -1.76
CA LYS A 174 -7.40 -36.48 -1.25
C LYS A 174 -8.07 -35.78 -0.08
N GLY A 175 -9.38 -35.94 0.03
CA GLY A 175 -10.15 -35.48 1.17
C GLY A 175 -10.31 -33.96 1.27
N LEU A 176 -10.08 -33.21 0.18
CA LEU A 176 -10.13 -31.75 0.22
C LEU A 176 -11.53 -31.25 0.58
N ARG A 177 -11.58 -30.13 1.29
CA ARG A 177 -12.79 -29.44 1.73
C ARG A 177 -12.87 -28.06 1.09
N VAL A 178 -13.99 -27.74 0.45
CA VAL A 178 -14.21 -26.47 -0.24
C VAL A 178 -15.28 -25.66 0.46
N GLU A 179 -14.91 -24.46 0.88
CA GLU A 179 -15.76 -23.53 1.63
C GLU A 179 -16.07 -22.28 0.80
N PHE A 180 -17.26 -21.71 1.03
CA PHE A 180 -17.73 -20.43 0.52
C PHE A 180 -18.07 -19.52 1.70
N SER A 181 -17.72 -18.24 1.61
CA SER A 181 -17.95 -17.26 2.68
C SER A 181 -18.45 -15.92 2.15
N ASN A 182 -19.34 -15.28 2.93
CA ASN A 182 -19.87 -13.95 2.65
C ASN A 182 -18.90 -12.82 2.95
N ALA A 183 -17.84 -13.09 3.73
CA ALA A 183 -16.90 -12.07 4.11
C ALA A 183 -15.49 -12.41 3.62
N ASN A 184 -14.69 -11.37 3.64
CA ASN A 184 -13.29 -11.33 3.30
C ASN A 184 -12.51 -12.06 4.42
N TYR A 185 -12.39 -13.39 4.29
CA TYR A 185 -11.45 -14.24 5.03
C TYR A 185 -10.10 -14.17 4.29
N PRO A 186 -8.90 -14.08 4.92
CA PRO A 186 -8.53 -14.35 6.32
C PRO A 186 -8.55 -13.13 7.24
N TRP A 187 -8.91 -11.97 6.70
CA TRP A 187 -8.80 -10.69 7.39
C TRP A 187 -9.70 -10.56 8.61
N ILE A 188 -10.75 -11.39 8.69
CA ILE A 188 -11.63 -11.51 9.85
C ILE A 188 -11.38 -12.86 10.54
N SER A 189 -11.34 -12.85 11.87
CA SER A 189 -11.16 -14.05 12.68
C SER A 189 -12.16 -15.16 12.31
N LEU A 190 -11.65 -16.39 12.14
CA LEU A 190 -12.47 -17.60 11.93
C LEU A 190 -13.40 -17.91 13.10
N VAL A 191 -13.01 -17.48 14.29
CA VAL A 191 -13.70 -17.75 15.54
C VAL A 191 -14.15 -16.46 16.18
N ASP A 192 -15.38 -16.49 16.68
CA ASP A 192 -15.92 -15.48 17.56
C ASP A 192 -16.00 -16.06 18.97
N LYS A 193 -15.60 -15.28 19.97
CA LYS A 193 -15.47 -15.76 21.35
C LYS A 193 -16.56 -15.14 22.20
N ASP A 194 -17.33 -15.99 22.86
CA ASP A 194 -18.32 -15.53 23.84
C ASP A 194 -17.59 -15.18 25.15
N GLU A 195 -17.57 -13.88 25.47
CA GLU A 195 -16.89 -13.34 26.66
C GLU A 195 -17.45 -13.88 27.99
N ALA A 196 -18.71 -14.32 28.02
CA ALA A 196 -19.35 -14.83 29.23
C ALA A 196 -19.04 -16.32 29.49
N THR A 197 -18.84 -17.11 28.42
CA THR A 197 -18.68 -18.57 28.52
C THR A 197 -17.28 -19.06 28.19
N GLY A 198 -16.43 -18.21 27.58
CA GLY A 198 -15.09 -18.57 27.12
C GLY A 198 -15.08 -19.53 25.92
N SER A 199 -16.26 -19.84 25.34
CA SER A 199 -16.40 -20.75 24.21
C SER A 199 -16.07 -20.04 22.89
N SER A 200 -15.31 -20.72 22.03
CA SER A 200 -15.02 -20.27 20.66
C SER A 200 -16.02 -20.89 19.69
N THR A 201 -16.76 -20.07 18.97
CA THR A 201 -17.71 -20.52 17.93
C THR A 201 -17.28 -19.98 16.57
N GLN A 202 -17.74 -20.59 15.48
CA GLN A 202 -17.45 -20.10 14.14
C GLN A 202 -18.01 -18.69 13.96
N ASN A 203 -17.18 -17.75 13.48
CA ASN A 203 -17.60 -16.36 13.36
C ASN A 203 -18.82 -16.24 12.43
N PRO A 204 -19.99 -15.82 12.94
CA PRO A 204 -21.23 -15.80 12.17
C PRO A 204 -21.18 -14.80 11.00
N ASP A 205 -20.33 -13.77 11.07
CA ASP A 205 -20.16 -12.79 9.99
C ASP A 205 -19.50 -13.39 8.74
N LEU A 206 -18.71 -14.47 8.89
CA LEU A 206 -18.16 -15.18 7.75
C LEU A 206 -19.23 -15.98 6.99
N ALA A 207 -20.34 -16.34 7.65
CA ALA A 207 -21.44 -17.12 7.09
C ALA A 207 -20.97 -18.33 6.25
N ILE A 208 -19.98 -19.06 6.75
CA ILE A 208 -19.27 -20.11 6.01
C ILE A 208 -20.23 -21.24 5.64
N LYS A 209 -20.14 -21.68 4.39
CA LYS A 209 -20.86 -22.84 3.85
C LYS A 209 -19.86 -23.80 3.19
N VAL A 210 -20.05 -25.09 3.43
CA VAL A 210 -19.27 -26.14 2.76
C VAL A 210 -19.93 -26.42 1.43
N LEU A 211 -19.25 -26.07 0.33
CA LEU A 211 -19.72 -26.40 -1.02
C LEU A 211 -19.58 -27.89 -1.29
N ARG A 212 -18.43 -28.44 -0.89
CA ARG A 212 -18.13 -29.86 -1.06
C ARG A 212 -17.06 -30.30 -0.07
N ASP A 213 -17.17 -31.52 0.43
CA ASP A 213 -16.15 -32.20 1.20
C ASP A 213 -15.70 -33.49 0.47
N GLN A 214 -14.62 -34.10 0.96
CA GLN A 214 -14.07 -35.34 0.44
C GLN A 214 -13.73 -35.26 -1.06
N VAL A 215 -13.27 -34.09 -1.53
CA VAL A 215 -12.87 -33.88 -2.92
C VAL A 215 -11.49 -34.51 -3.15
N ASN A 216 -11.41 -35.40 -4.13
CA ASN A 216 -10.16 -36.02 -4.57
C ASN A 216 -9.80 -35.50 -5.97
N ILE A 217 -8.55 -35.12 -6.17
CA ILE A 217 -8.03 -34.62 -7.45
C ILE A 217 -6.78 -35.42 -7.80
N PRO A 218 -6.79 -36.21 -8.90
CA PRO A 218 -5.60 -36.93 -9.34
C PRO A 218 -4.42 -35.99 -9.58
N SER A 219 -3.19 -36.52 -9.48
CA SER A 219 -1.97 -35.75 -9.77
C SER A 219 -2.04 -35.04 -11.12
N LEU A 220 -1.62 -33.78 -11.18
CA LEU A 220 -1.57 -32.97 -12.42
C LEU A 220 -2.91 -32.91 -13.19
N ASN A 221 -4.03 -32.99 -12.48
CA ASN A 221 -5.38 -33.03 -13.07
C ASN A 221 -6.29 -31.98 -12.42
N GLU A 222 -7.51 -31.87 -12.94
CA GLU A 222 -8.52 -30.92 -12.47
C GLU A 222 -9.87 -31.60 -12.18
N VAL A 223 -10.64 -31.00 -11.28
CA VAL A 223 -11.98 -31.43 -10.91
C VAL A 223 -12.90 -30.22 -10.86
N THR A 224 -14.11 -30.39 -11.40
CA THR A 224 -15.19 -29.41 -11.30
C THR A 224 -16.16 -29.81 -10.20
N ILE A 225 -16.34 -28.93 -9.23
CA ILE A 225 -17.46 -28.98 -8.28
C ILE A 225 -18.64 -28.30 -8.96
N PRO A 226 -19.73 -29.02 -9.26
CA PRO A 226 -20.85 -28.50 -10.03
C PRO A 226 -21.54 -27.34 -9.31
N MET A 227 -22.24 -26.51 -10.08
CA MET A 227 -23.07 -25.41 -9.59
C MET A 227 -23.99 -25.86 -8.45
N SER A 228 -23.75 -25.34 -7.25
CA SER A 228 -24.41 -25.78 -6.00
C SER A 228 -24.75 -24.59 -5.10
N LEU A 229 -25.70 -24.76 -4.18
CA LEU A 229 -26.13 -23.70 -3.27
C LEU A 229 -24.99 -23.28 -2.34
N ALA A 230 -24.53 -22.04 -2.50
CA ALA A 230 -23.36 -21.49 -1.81
C ALA A 230 -23.74 -20.54 -0.66
N GLY A 231 -24.85 -19.82 -0.77
CA GLY A 231 -25.25 -18.85 0.24
C GLY A 231 -26.51 -18.08 -0.12
N GLN A 232 -26.76 -16.98 0.58
CA GLN A 232 -27.83 -16.04 0.29
C GLN A 232 -27.26 -14.63 0.16
N ALA A 233 -27.73 -13.89 -0.86
CA ALA A 233 -27.30 -12.52 -1.08
C ALA A 233 -27.79 -11.60 0.04
N ALA A 234 -26.88 -10.83 0.60
CA ALA A 234 -27.17 -9.85 1.65
C ALA A 234 -26.36 -8.56 1.41
N PHE A 235 -26.82 -7.46 2.00
CA PHE A 235 -26.01 -6.25 2.08
C PHE A 235 -24.86 -6.47 3.06
N LEU A 236 -23.64 -6.33 2.56
CA LEU A 236 -22.41 -6.53 3.29
C LEU A 236 -21.76 -5.19 3.68
N ARG A 237 -21.91 -4.10 2.90
CA ARG A 237 -21.25 -2.81 3.19
C ARG A 237 -21.69 -2.18 4.50
N GLY A 238 -22.95 -2.31 4.91
CA GLY A 238 -23.38 -1.84 6.24
C GLY A 238 -22.77 -2.61 7.43
N ARG A 239 -22.14 -3.77 7.18
CA ARG A 239 -21.32 -4.53 8.14
C ARG A 239 -19.81 -4.44 7.84
N GLN A 240 -19.42 -4.14 6.60
CA GLN A 240 -18.04 -3.98 6.11
C GLN A 240 -17.52 -2.53 6.11
N ALA A 241 -18.35 -1.50 6.31
CA ALA A 241 -17.89 -0.12 6.54
C ALA A 241 -17.01 -0.02 7.81
N ALA A 242 -17.11 -1.00 8.70
CA ALA A 242 -16.22 -1.21 9.84
C ALA A 242 -14.90 -1.93 9.48
N VAL A 243 -14.74 -2.45 8.25
CA VAL A 243 -13.60 -3.25 7.77
C VAL A 243 -12.69 -2.45 6.83
N LEU A 244 -13.19 -1.38 6.17
CA LEU A 244 -12.44 -0.59 5.17
C LEU A 244 -11.62 0.59 5.75
N GLY A 245 -11.53 0.74 7.07
CA GLY A 245 -10.82 1.88 7.68
C GLY A 245 -11.35 3.26 7.25
N SER A 246 -10.57 4.31 7.53
CA SER A 246 -10.97 5.71 7.33
C SER A 246 -11.06 6.10 5.85
N GLY A 247 -12.21 5.83 5.21
CA GLY A 247 -12.48 6.25 3.83
C GLY A 247 -13.84 5.82 3.29
N GLY A 248 -14.48 4.81 3.89
CA GLY A 248 -15.83 4.39 3.48
C GLY A 248 -16.90 5.42 3.89
N PRO A 249 -17.72 5.95 2.98
CA PRO A 249 -18.83 6.81 3.36
C PRO A 249 -19.81 6.03 4.26
N ALA A 250 -20.03 6.52 5.48
CA ALA A 250 -21.15 6.07 6.30
C ALA A 250 -22.44 6.52 5.62
N ARG A 251 -23.14 5.59 4.97
CA ARG A 251 -24.43 5.87 4.31
C ARG A 251 -25.55 5.75 5.33
N ASN A 252 -25.96 6.88 5.91
CA ASN A 252 -27.14 7.00 6.78
C ASN A 252 -28.43 7.20 5.96
N GLU A 253 -28.51 6.60 4.78
CA GLU A 253 -29.70 6.65 3.94
C GLU A 253 -30.76 5.69 4.52
N ALA A 254 -32.01 6.17 4.64
CA ALA A 254 -33.14 5.36 5.12
C ALA A 254 -33.40 4.12 4.23
N GLU A 255 -33.00 4.19 2.95
CA GLU A 255 -32.98 3.08 2.01
C GLU A 255 -31.55 2.90 1.47
N ARG A 256 -30.94 1.72 1.69
CA ARG A 256 -29.58 1.46 1.22
C ARG A 256 -29.53 1.28 -0.30
N PRO A 257 -28.59 1.93 -1.00
CA PRO A 257 -28.42 1.76 -2.44
C PRO A 257 -27.78 0.38 -2.75
N PRO A 258 -27.87 -0.11 -4.00
CA PRO A 258 -27.29 -1.41 -4.35
C PRO A 258 -25.78 -1.46 -4.07
N GLU A 259 -25.29 -2.61 -3.60
CA GLU A 259 -23.90 -2.82 -3.21
C GLU A 259 -23.17 -3.72 -4.22
N VAL A 260 -21.88 -3.46 -4.43
CA VAL A 260 -20.98 -4.35 -5.19
C VAL A 260 -20.23 -5.24 -4.21
N ASN A 261 -20.47 -6.54 -4.26
CA ASN A 261 -19.94 -7.54 -3.33
C ASN A 261 -19.10 -8.61 -4.05
N SER A 262 -18.07 -9.10 -3.38
CA SER A 262 -17.33 -10.32 -3.74
C SER A 262 -17.42 -11.33 -2.61
N TYR A 263 -17.36 -12.62 -2.93
CA TYR A 263 -17.42 -13.72 -1.97
C TYR A 263 -16.12 -14.50 -1.98
N THR A 264 -15.80 -15.15 -0.88
CA THR A 264 -14.55 -15.93 -0.74
C THR A 264 -14.81 -17.40 -1.00
N VAL A 265 -13.96 -18.04 -1.79
CA VAL A 265 -13.90 -19.51 -1.94
C VAL A 265 -12.55 -20.00 -1.42
N ALA A 266 -12.55 -20.97 -0.52
CA ALA A 266 -11.35 -21.50 0.12
C ALA A 266 -11.27 -23.03 0.00
N VAL A 267 -10.06 -23.57 -0.18
CA VAL A 267 -9.79 -25.00 -0.28
C VAL A 267 -8.86 -25.42 0.83
N TRP A 268 -9.37 -26.30 1.69
CA TRP A 268 -8.67 -26.82 2.86
C TRP A 268 -8.36 -28.30 2.69
N ASN A 269 -7.43 -28.79 3.50
CA ASN A 269 -7.34 -30.21 3.80
C ASN A 269 -8.58 -30.70 4.59
N ALA A 270 -8.69 -32.02 4.76
CA ALA A 270 -9.89 -32.67 5.30
C ALA A 270 -10.27 -32.22 6.72
N ASP A 271 -9.27 -31.98 7.57
CA ASP A 271 -9.44 -31.57 8.98
C ASP A 271 -9.47 -30.05 9.17
N ARG A 272 -9.40 -29.28 8.07
CA ARG A 272 -9.47 -27.80 8.06
C ARG A 272 -8.34 -27.15 8.88
N THR A 273 -7.14 -27.73 8.81
CA THR A 273 -5.92 -27.21 9.47
C THR A 273 -4.96 -26.54 8.49
N GLU A 274 -4.95 -26.95 7.22
CA GLU A 274 -4.09 -26.38 6.17
C GLU A 274 -4.94 -25.83 5.03
N LEU A 275 -4.76 -24.53 4.75
CA LEU A 275 -5.37 -23.83 3.62
C LEU A 275 -4.47 -23.96 2.40
N TYR A 276 -4.97 -24.60 1.34
CA TYR A 276 -4.20 -24.79 0.11
C TYR A 276 -4.35 -23.64 -0.88
N ASP A 277 -5.55 -23.08 -1.01
CA ASP A 277 -5.79 -21.93 -1.87
C ASP A 277 -7.07 -21.19 -1.46
N MET A 278 -7.14 -19.92 -1.84
CA MET A 278 -8.30 -19.06 -1.65
C MET A 278 -8.41 -18.09 -2.82
N GLN A 279 -9.63 -17.78 -3.25
CA GLN A 279 -9.90 -16.81 -4.31
C GLN A 279 -11.20 -16.06 -4.04
N PHE A 280 -11.29 -14.83 -4.54
CA PHE A 280 -12.55 -14.07 -4.54
C PHE A 280 -13.35 -14.30 -5.83
N THR A 281 -14.66 -14.38 -5.71
CA THR A 281 -15.55 -14.43 -6.88
C THR A 281 -15.52 -13.11 -7.65
N THR A 282 -15.88 -13.14 -8.93
CA THR A 282 -16.16 -11.90 -9.67
C THR A 282 -17.19 -11.06 -8.91
N PRO A 283 -17.03 -9.73 -8.84
CA PRO A 283 -17.98 -8.87 -8.15
C PRO A 283 -19.40 -9.00 -8.71
N VAL A 284 -20.39 -8.96 -7.82
CA VAL A 284 -21.82 -8.99 -8.15
C VAL A 284 -22.53 -7.81 -7.52
N VAL A 285 -23.68 -7.44 -8.07
CA VAL A 285 -24.52 -6.37 -7.51
C VAL A 285 -25.64 -6.97 -6.69
N VAL A 286 -25.73 -6.57 -5.42
CA VAL A 286 -26.82 -6.93 -4.49
C VAL A 286 -27.75 -5.73 -4.28
N ARG A 287 -29.06 -5.92 -4.39
CA ARG A 287 -30.08 -4.85 -4.28
C ARG A 287 -31.30 -5.27 -3.46
N ALA A 288 -32.05 -4.31 -2.94
CA ALA A 288 -33.34 -4.58 -2.31
C ALA A 288 -34.37 -5.09 -3.35
N ALA A 289 -35.31 -5.96 -2.94
CA ALA A 289 -36.23 -6.66 -3.83
C ALA A 289 -37.17 -5.75 -4.67
N GLY A 290 -37.27 -4.46 -4.36
CA GLY A 290 -38.08 -3.47 -5.11
C GLY A 290 -37.29 -2.43 -5.91
N ARG A 291 -35.96 -2.54 -6.03
CA ARG A 291 -35.11 -1.55 -6.72
C ARG A 291 -34.62 -2.08 -8.07
N GLU A 292 -35.13 -1.54 -9.17
CA GLU A 292 -34.62 -1.86 -10.52
C GLU A 292 -33.52 -0.89 -11.01
N ARG A 293 -33.47 0.35 -10.49
CA ARG A 293 -32.52 1.42 -10.84
C ARG A 293 -32.32 2.40 -9.65
N PRO A 294 -31.22 3.17 -9.61
CA PRO A 294 -30.03 3.09 -10.46
C PRO A 294 -29.05 1.98 -10.03
N TRP A 295 -28.27 1.49 -10.99
CA TRP A 295 -27.18 0.54 -10.75
C TRP A 295 -25.89 1.31 -10.39
N PRO A 296 -25.11 0.85 -9.40
CA PRO A 296 -23.79 1.43 -9.17
C PRO A 296 -22.90 1.20 -10.39
N TYR A 297 -22.05 2.17 -10.69
CA TYR A 297 -20.95 1.97 -11.62
C TYR A 297 -19.93 1.01 -11.03
N GLY A 298 -19.23 0.28 -11.90
CA GLY A 298 -18.08 -0.51 -11.50
C GLY A 298 -17.00 0.40 -10.89
N SER A 299 -16.11 -0.19 -10.12
CA SER A 299 -15.03 0.52 -9.42
C SER A 299 -13.92 1.07 -10.34
N ASN A 300 -14.08 1.01 -11.66
CA ASN A 300 -13.21 1.66 -12.64
C ASN A 300 -13.73 3.05 -13.06
N PHE A 301 -14.90 3.47 -12.56
CA PHE A 301 -15.54 4.75 -12.90
C PHE A 301 -15.48 5.73 -11.73
N THR A 302 -15.15 6.99 -12.04
CA THR A 302 -14.80 7.99 -11.03
C THR A 302 -15.89 8.22 -10.01
N HIS A 303 -17.15 8.02 -10.39
CA HIS A 303 -18.29 8.17 -9.49
C HIS A 303 -19.06 6.86 -9.44
N SER A 304 -19.47 6.41 -8.24
CA SER A 304 -20.26 5.19 -8.10
C SER A 304 -21.70 5.40 -8.55
N TYR A 305 -22.20 6.65 -8.53
CA TYR A 305 -23.48 7.06 -9.09
C TYR A 305 -23.38 8.43 -9.79
N ASN A 306 -24.20 8.67 -10.81
CA ASN A 306 -24.21 9.96 -11.53
C ASN A 306 -24.57 11.16 -10.63
N THR A 307 -25.34 10.92 -9.57
CA THR A 307 -25.71 11.94 -8.58
C THR A 307 -24.53 12.41 -7.73
N GLU A 308 -23.43 11.66 -7.72
CA GLU A 308 -22.19 12.01 -7.03
C GLU A 308 -21.26 12.86 -7.94
N ILE A 309 -21.66 13.13 -9.19
CA ILE A 309 -20.88 13.98 -10.10
C ILE A 309 -21.21 15.45 -9.81
N ASP A 310 -20.31 16.14 -9.13
CA ASP A 310 -20.36 17.59 -9.00
C ASP A 310 -19.58 18.25 -10.15
N PHE A 311 -20.31 18.90 -11.05
CA PHE A 311 -19.78 19.60 -12.23
C PHE A 311 -19.29 21.03 -11.95
N GLN A 312 -19.48 21.56 -10.73
CA GLN A 312 -19.28 22.99 -10.45
C GLN A 312 -18.00 23.29 -9.63
N LYS A 313 -17.47 22.33 -8.87
CA LYS A 313 -16.56 22.68 -7.75
C LYS A 313 -15.11 22.23 -7.83
N TYR A 314 -14.72 21.42 -8.80
CA TYR A 314 -13.41 20.74 -8.74
C TYR A 314 -12.17 21.66 -8.84
N ARG A 315 -12.33 22.98 -9.09
CA ARG A 315 -11.19 23.92 -9.17
C ARG A 315 -11.26 25.17 -8.29
N GLU A 316 -12.33 25.39 -7.54
CA GLU A 316 -12.39 26.51 -6.59
C GLU A 316 -11.97 25.99 -5.21
N PHE A 317 -10.66 25.76 -5.05
CA PHE A 317 -10.04 25.27 -3.81
C PHE A 317 -10.25 26.19 -2.59
N TYR A 318 -10.80 27.37 -2.80
CA TYR A 318 -10.82 28.45 -1.83
C TYR A 318 -12.24 29.00 -1.65
N ARG A 319 -12.65 29.23 -0.40
CA ARG A 319 -13.89 29.96 -0.11
C ARG A 319 -13.81 31.39 -0.69
N PRO A 320 -14.94 32.04 -1.02
CA PRO A 320 -14.96 33.48 -1.29
C PRO A 320 -14.22 34.27 -0.19
N GLY A 321 -13.17 35.00 -0.58
CA GLY A 321 -12.29 35.73 0.35
C GLY A 321 -10.99 35.03 0.79
N GLN A 322 -10.81 33.74 0.46
CA GLN A 322 -9.51 33.03 0.59
C GLN A 322 -8.63 33.20 -0.65
N ILE A 323 -9.25 33.41 -1.82
CA ILE A 323 -8.57 33.83 -3.05
C ILE A 323 -8.74 35.32 -3.26
N SER A 324 -7.61 35.97 -3.50
CA SER A 324 -7.57 37.31 -4.06
C SER A 324 -6.91 37.22 -5.43
N PRO A 325 -7.49 37.83 -6.48
CA PRO A 325 -6.79 37.97 -7.75
C PRO A 325 -5.58 38.91 -7.62
N VAL A 326 -5.48 39.65 -6.51
CA VAL A 326 -4.42 40.60 -6.21
C VAL A 326 -3.37 40.00 -5.29
N ILE A 327 -3.74 39.14 -4.34
CA ILE A 327 -2.82 38.60 -3.33
C ILE A 327 -2.85 37.07 -3.38
N THR A 328 -1.72 36.45 -3.70
CA THR A 328 -1.54 34.99 -3.64
C THR A 328 -0.56 34.66 -2.52
N ILE A 329 -0.96 33.79 -1.60
CA ILE A 329 -0.11 33.30 -0.51
C ILE A 329 0.45 31.95 -0.94
N ASP A 330 1.74 31.73 -0.75
CA ASP A 330 2.37 30.43 -0.97
C ASP A 330 1.89 29.43 0.10
N PRO A 331 1.22 28.33 -0.29
CA PRO A 331 0.72 27.31 0.65
C PRO A 331 1.79 26.28 1.04
N SER A 332 3.06 26.46 0.67
CA SER A 332 4.12 25.47 0.91
C SER A 332 4.37 25.15 2.40
N GLN A 333 4.09 26.12 3.30
CA GLN A 333 4.20 25.96 4.76
C GLN A 333 2.98 26.56 5.49
N THR A 334 2.11 25.69 5.99
CA THR A 334 0.89 26.00 6.73
C THR A 334 0.83 25.34 8.11
N MET A 335 1.80 24.50 8.44
CA MET A 335 1.90 23.75 9.69
C MET A 335 3.15 24.19 10.46
N TYR A 336 2.96 24.48 11.75
CA TYR A 336 4.00 25.04 12.61
C TYR A 336 4.01 24.36 13.99
N ARG A 337 5.11 24.54 14.71
CA ARG A 337 5.27 24.17 16.12
C ARG A 337 5.36 25.41 16.99
N PRO A 338 5.02 25.30 18.29
CA PRO A 338 5.44 26.30 19.26
C PRO A 338 6.95 26.54 19.18
N GLY A 339 7.36 27.81 19.12
CA GLY A 339 8.76 28.21 18.92
C GLY A 339 9.18 28.44 17.46
N ASP A 340 8.42 27.97 16.47
CA ASP A 340 8.72 28.25 15.07
C ASP A 340 8.44 29.73 14.72
N THR A 341 9.01 30.21 13.61
CA THR A 341 8.73 31.55 13.08
C THR A 341 7.93 31.44 11.79
N ILE A 342 6.76 32.07 11.78
CA ILE A 342 5.91 32.18 10.58
C ILE A 342 6.52 33.25 9.68
N ARG A 343 6.87 32.84 8.47
CA ARG A 343 7.21 33.73 7.36
C ARG A 343 6.09 33.68 6.34
N ILE A 344 5.70 34.84 5.84
CA ILE A 344 4.77 34.91 4.72
C ILE A 344 5.55 35.07 3.42
N ASN A 345 5.30 34.15 2.49
CA ASN A 345 5.68 34.27 1.10
C ASN A 345 4.41 34.55 0.33
N ALA A 346 4.30 35.74 -0.29
CA ALA A 346 3.13 36.11 -1.05
C ALA A 346 3.51 36.90 -2.31
N SER A 347 2.67 36.85 -3.34
CA SER A 347 2.79 37.71 -4.50
C SER A 347 1.60 38.67 -4.55
N VAL A 348 1.88 39.94 -4.87
CA VAL A 348 0.88 40.98 -5.06
C VAL A 348 0.85 41.39 -6.53
N GLN A 349 -0.27 41.13 -7.22
CA GLN A 349 -0.52 41.49 -8.61
C GLN A 349 -1.43 42.71 -8.70
N ASN A 350 -1.00 43.74 -9.41
CA ASN A 350 -1.90 44.85 -9.76
C ASN A 350 -2.77 44.47 -10.95
N THR A 351 -4.02 44.06 -10.67
CA THR A 351 -5.00 43.66 -11.69
C THR A 351 -5.79 44.82 -12.28
N SER A 352 -5.42 46.07 -11.98
CA SER A 352 -6.09 47.28 -12.48
C SER A 352 -5.33 47.92 -13.64
N ASP A 353 -6.01 48.78 -14.40
CA ASP A 353 -5.42 49.53 -15.51
C ASP A 353 -4.58 50.73 -15.06
N THR A 354 -4.40 50.92 -13.74
CA THR A 354 -3.72 52.08 -13.16
C THR A 354 -2.62 51.66 -12.19
N ASN A 355 -1.55 52.44 -12.12
CA ASN A 355 -0.44 52.17 -11.21
C ASN A 355 -0.87 52.41 -9.75
N TRP A 356 -0.50 51.49 -8.86
CA TRP A 356 -0.62 51.68 -7.42
C TRP A 356 0.69 52.26 -6.89
N SER A 357 0.61 53.38 -6.18
CA SER A 357 1.77 54.02 -5.57
C SER A 357 1.58 54.12 -4.06
N GLY A 358 2.61 53.71 -3.32
CA GLY A 358 2.61 53.79 -1.86
C GLY A 358 1.76 52.72 -1.15
N ALA A 359 1.33 51.64 -1.81
CA ALA A 359 0.48 50.63 -1.17
C ALA A 359 1.21 49.93 -0.01
N GLY A 360 0.48 49.63 1.07
CA GLY A 360 1.01 48.92 2.23
C GLY A 360 0.32 47.56 2.41
N LEU A 361 1.12 46.53 2.66
CA LEU A 361 0.62 45.18 2.99
C LEU A 361 0.75 44.95 4.49
N LYS A 362 -0.35 44.58 5.12
CA LYS A 362 -0.42 44.24 6.55
C LYS A 362 -0.89 42.80 6.73
N VAL A 363 -0.31 42.11 7.71
CA VAL A 363 -0.73 40.77 8.12
C VAL A 363 -1.27 40.79 9.54
N GLY A 364 -2.34 40.03 9.77
CA GLY A 364 -2.91 39.76 11.08
C GLY A 364 -3.00 38.26 11.28
N VAL A 365 -2.64 37.81 12.46
CA VAL A 365 -2.82 36.43 12.90
C VAL A 365 -3.97 36.42 13.90
N ALA A 366 -4.99 35.63 13.63
CA ALA A 366 -6.11 35.41 14.53
C ALA A 366 -6.17 33.96 14.99
N ASP A 367 -6.54 33.73 16.25
CA ASP A 367 -6.83 32.38 16.75
C ASP A 367 -8.18 31.86 16.24
N SER A 368 -8.54 30.64 16.62
CA SER A 368 -9.80 30.00 16.23
C SER A 368 -11.07 30.73 16.72
N THR A 369 -10.96 31.65 17.68
CA THR A 369 -12.08 32.50 18.14
C THR A 369 -12.21 33.79 17.33
N GLY A 370 -11.26 34.05 16.42
CA GLY A 370 -11.17 35.28 15.64
C GLY A 370 -10.45 36.42 16.36
N LYS A 371 -9.95 36.19 17.58
CA LYS A 371 -9.16 37.17 18.31
C LYS A 371 -7.80 37.33 17.64
N VAL A 372 -7.47 38.57 17.26
CA VAL A 372 -6.17 38.90 16.67
C VAL A 372 -5.10 38.78 17.75
N VAL A 373 -4.22 37.80 17.61
CA VAL A 373 -3.08 37.56 18.51
C VAL A 373 -1.86 38.38 18.11
N ARG A 374 -1.75 38.70 16.81
CA ARG A 374 -0.66 39.53 16.29
C ARG A 374 -1.11 40.30 15.06
N SER A 375 -0.59 41.51 14.87
CA SER A 375 -0.71 42.20 13.60
C SER A 375 0.53 43.03 13.32
N VAL A 376 1.07 42.91 12.11
CA VAL A 376 2.34 43.54 11.72
C VAL A 376 2.23 44.13 10.31
N PRO A 377 2.81 45.32 10.07
CA PRO A 377 3.08 45.77 8.70
C PRO A 377 4.15 44.85 8.10
N VAL A 378 3.93 44.38 6.88
CA VAL A 378 4.84 43.46 6.19
C VAL A 378 5.64 44.19 5.12
N GLU A 379 4.97 45.02 4.32
CA GLU A 379 5.61 45.89 3.35
C GLU A 379 4.96 47.27 3.39
N SER A 380 5.79 48.29 3.22
CA SER A 380 5.34 49.69 3.18
C SER A 380 5.81 50.33 1.88
N TRP A 381 4.96 51.14 1.27
CA TRP A 381 5.29 51.95 0.09
C TRP A 381 5.52 51.17 -1.21
N LEU A 382 4.82 50.05 -1.42
CA LEU A 382 4.84 49.30 -2.67
C LEU A 382 4.38 50.17 -3.84
N SER A 383 5.19 50.19 -4.90
CA SER A 383 4.83 50.82 -6.17
C SER A 383 4.71 49.74 -7.24
N ILE A 384 3.47 49.43 -7.63
CA ILE A 384 3.14 48.30 -8.51
C ILE A 384 2.44 48.85 -9.75
N LYS A 385 3.09 48.76 -10.91
CA LYS A 385 2.51 49.19 -12.19
C LYS A 385 1.31 48.34 -12.57
N ALA A 386 0.44 48.87 -13.43
CA ALA A 386 -0.66 48.10 -14.01
C ALA A 386 -0.14 46.78 -14.62
N GLY A 387 -0.72 45.65 -14.20
CA GLY A 387 -0.32 44.30 -14.63
C GLY A 387 0.94 43.72 -13.99
N GLU A 388 1.68 44.48 -13.18
CA GLU A 388 2.92 44.01 -12.53
C GLU A 388 2.64 43.11 -11.32
N VAL A 389 3.57 42.17 -11.05
CA VAL A 389 3.56 41.27 -9.89
C VAL A 389 4.80 41.55 -9.04
N VAL A 390 4.60 41.74 -7.74
CA VAL A 390 5.68 41.92 -6.76
C VAL A 390 5.63 40.81 -5.73
N ASN A 391 6.77 40.17 -5.46
CA ASN A 391 6.88 39.16 -4.42
C ASN A 391 7.25 39.79 -3.07
N VAL A 392 6.66 39.27 -2.00
CA VAL A 392 6.83 39.72 -0.63
C VAL A 392 7.22 38.53 0.23
N ASN A 393 8.32 38.68 0.97
CA ASN A 393 8.81 37.69 1.94
C ASN A 393 9.11 38.41 3.26
N SER A 394 8.41 38.05 4.33
CA SER A 394 8.60 38.71 5.62
C SER A 394 8.24 37.82 6.80
N GLU A 395 8.91 38.05 7.93
CA GLU A 395 8.59 37.41 9.21
C GLU A 395 7.36 38.07 9.83
N VAL A 396 6.36 37.26 10.15
CA VAL A 396 5.07 37.73 10.67
C VAL A 396 4.96 37.53 12.18
N TRP A 397 5.38 36.35 12.65
CA TRP A 397 5.20 35.98 14.05
C TRP A 397 6.20 34.89 14.48
N ALA A 398 7.01 35.18 15.50
CA ALA A 398 7.72 34.17 16.27
C ALA A 398 6.76 33.58 17.30
N ILE A 399 6.38 32.32 17.14
CA ILE A 399 5.37 31.65 17.95
C ILE A 399 5.92 31.41 19.35
N PRO A 400 5.30 31.92 20.43
CA PRO A 400 5.71 31.63 21.80
C PRO A 400 5.77 30.12 22.07
N ALA A 401 6.77 29.67 22.82
CA ALA A 401 6.98 28.25 23.11
C ALA A 401 5.84 27.59 23.91
N ASP A 402 5.05 28.40 24.63
CA ASP A 402 3.88 28.01 25.41
C ASP A 402 2.56 28.11 24.62
N SER A 403 2.60 28.47 23.33
CA SER A 403 1.41 28.59 22.50
C SER A 403 0.62 27.28 22.46
N PRO A 404 -0.70 27.32 22.68
CA PRO A 404 -1.52 26.12 22.60
C PRO A 404 -1.57 25.61 21.15
N PRO A 405 -1.64 24.27 20.94
CA PRO A 405 -1.99 23.73 19.65
C PRO A 405 -3.37 24.21 19.20
N GLY A 406 -3.55 24.45 17.90
CA GLY A 406 -4.82 24.93 17.38
C GLY A 406 -4.75 25.47 15.97
N MET A 407 -5.93 25.84 15.48
CA MET A 407 -6.11 26.52 14.20
C MET A 407 -5.95 28.03 14.35
N TYR A 408 -5.28 28.64 13.38
CA TYR A 408 -5.11 30.07 13.26
C TYR A 408 -5.41 30.54 11.84
N GLN A 409 -5.75 31.81 11.69
CA GLN A 409 -5.93 32.45 10.39
C GLN A 409 -4.91 33.56 10.19
N LEU A 410 -4.22 33.50 9.05
CA LEU A 410 -3.49 34.64 8.50
C LEU A 410 -4.49 35.47 7.69
N LYS A 411 -4.56 36.77 7.95
CA LYS A 411 -5.38 37.74 7.23
C LYS A 411 -4.49 38.83 6.67
N LEU A 412 -4.59 39.07 5.38
CA LEU A 412 -3.79 40.05 4.65
C LEU A 412 -4.70 41.19 4.23
N TRP A 413 -4.20 42.42 4.38
CA TRP A 413 -4.86 43.63 3.89
C TRP A 413 -3.86 44.46 3.09
N LEU A 414 -4.16 44.68 1.81
CA LEU A 414 -3.44 45.61 0.96
C LEU A 414 -4.28 46.89 0.83
N ALA A 415 -3.71 48.03 1.19
CA ALA A 415 -4.40 49.32 1.12
C ALA A 415 -3.47 50.42 0.59
N THR A 416 -4.03 51.44 -0.05
CA THR A 416 -3.30 52.66 -0.44
C THR A 416 -3.05 53.59 0.75
N PRO A 417 -2.15 54.59 0.63
CA PRO A 417 -1.83 55.52 1.73
C PRO A 417 -3.04 56.28 2.30
N ASP A 418 -4.06 56.53 1.50
CA ASP A 418 -5.32 57.18 1.87
C ASP A 418 -6.32 56.23 2.58
N GLY A 419 -5.92 54.96 2.81
CA GLY A 419 -6.71 53.96 3.53
C GLY A 419 -7.70 53.19 2.67
N ARG A 420 -7.74 53.41 1.35
CA ARG A 420 -8.60 52.63 0.45
C ARG A 420 -8.07 51.19 0.34
N LEU A 421 -8.92 50.23 0.71
CA LEU A 421 -8.62 48.81 0.62
C LEU A 421 -8.57 48.38 -0.85
N LEU A 422 -7.43 47.84 -1.28
CA LEU A 422 -7.22 47.29 -2.61
C LEU A 422 -7.60 45.82 -2.66
N ALA A 423 -7.20 45.05 -1.65
CA ALA A 423 -7.45 43.62 -1.60
C ALA A 423 -7.29 43.05 -0.19
N THR A 424 -7.92 41.89 0.03
CA THR A 424 -7.72 41.03 1.20
C THR A 424 -7.50 39.61 0.77
N ALA A 425 -6.69 38.86 1.51
CA ALA A 425 -6.58 37.42 1.38
C ALA A 425 -6.51 36.78 2.78
N ALA A 426 -6.80 35.49 2.86
CA ALA A 426 -6.66 34.74 4.11
C ALA A 426 -6.17 33.32 3.87
N ALA A 427 -5.35 32.82 4.79
CA ALA A 427 -4.87 31.44 4.81
C ALA A 427 -5.09 30.80 6.18
N GLU A 428 -5.40 29.51 6.19
CA GLU A 428 -5.47 28.70 7.40
C GLU A 428 -4.08 28.16 7.72
N ILE A 429 -3.68 28.25 8.98
CA ILE A 429 -2.48 27.57 9.49
C ILE A 429 -2.84 26.78 10.75
N ALA A 430 -2.02 25.79 11.09
CA ALA A 430 -2.17 25.06 12.34
C ALA A 430 -0.86 25.04 13.12
N ILE A 431 -0.97 25.16 14.44
CA ILE A 431 0.14 24.98 15.37
C ILE A 431 -0.08 23.66 16.09
N ASN A 432 0.93 22.79 16.09
CA ASN A 432 0.87 21.49 16.73
C ASN A 432 2.14 21.21 17.55
N ARG A 433 2.00 20.44 18.63
CA ARG A 433 3.17 19.85 19.29
C ARG A 433 3.67 18.70 18.41
N MET A 434 4.95 18.73 18.05
CA MET A 434 5.56 17.74 17.18
C MET A 434 6.70 17.02 17.88
N PRO A 435 6.91 15.72 17.58
CA PRO A 435 8.02 14.96 18.11
C PRO A 435 9.36 15.40 17.50
N ALA A 436 10.48 14.95 18.08
CA ALA A 436 11.81 15.15 17.50
C ALA A 436 12.04 14.28 16.25
N ALA A 437 11.43 13.09 16.22
CA ALA A 437 11.42 12.16 15.09
C ALA A 437 10.14 11.30 15.16
N LEU A 438 9.52 11.07 14.00
CA LEU A 438 8.27 10.32 13.83
C LEU A 438 8.52 9.04 13.02
N MET A 439 8.10 7.90 13.56
CA MET A 439 8.03 6.64 12.82
C MET A 439 6.58 6.16 12.71
N VAL A 440 6.16 5.82 11.49
CA VAL A 440 4.81 5.33 11.17
C VAL A 440 4.91 3.85 10.81
N PHE A 441 4.13 3.00 11.47
CA PHE A 441 3.99 1.58 11.10
C PHE A 441 2.59 1.31 10.56
N ASN A 442 2.55 0.70 9.39
CA ASN A 442 1.36 0.31 8.66
C ASN A 442 1.30 -1.21 8.53
N ALA A 443 0.10 -1.79 8.57
CA ALA A 443 -0.04 -3.20 8.23
C ALA A 443 0.07 -3.38 6.71
N HIS A 444 -0.61 -2.52 5.93
CA HIS A 444 -0.68 -2.58 4.47
C HIS A 444 -0.31 -1.25 3.79
N PRO A 445 0.12 -1.30 2.52
CA PRO A 445 0.25 -0.12 1.64
C PRO A 445 -1.12 0.53 1.32
N ASP A 446 -1.51 1.57 2.07
CA ASP A 446 -2.76 2.37 2.05
C ASP A 446 -3.14 2.85 3.46
N ASP A 447 -2.77 2.10 4.50
CA ASP A 447 -3.08 2.43 5.90
C ASP A 447 -2.52 3.79 6.35
N GLU A 448 -1.44 4.27 5.73
CA GLU A 448 -0.80 5.55 6.04
C GLU A 448 -1.73 6.75 5.82
N VAL A 449 -2.81 6.59 5.04
CA VAL A 449 -3.86 7.58 4.86
C VAL A 449 -4.49 8.00 6.19
N ALA A 450 -4.56 7.06 7.15
CA ALA A 450 -5.06 7.34 8.49
C ALA A 450 -4.22 8.39 9.23
N TYR A 451 -2.96 8.58 8.83
CA TYR A 451 -1.96 9.44 9.46
C TYR A 451 -1.52 10.60 8.56
N GLY A 452 -2.14 10.79 7.39
CA GLY A 452 -1.67 11.75 6.38
C GLY A 452 -1.55 13.19 6.89
N GLY A 453 -2.43 13.60 7.81
CA GLY A 453 -2.36 14.92 8.45
C GLY A 453 -1.17 15.05 9.39
N LEU A 454 -0.95 14.08 10.28
CA LEU A 454 0.23 14.02 11.15
C LEU A 454 1.54 13.97 10.34
N ILE A 455 1.60 13.12 9.31
CA ILE A 455 2.78 12.99 8.43
C ILE A 455 3.09 14.34 7.77
N ARG A 456 2.10 15.00 7.16
CA ARG A 456 2.31 16.27 6.50
C ARG A 456 2.71 17.38 7.48
N ALA A 457 2.11 17.40 8.66
CA ALA A 457 2.49 18.33 9.72
C ALA A 457 3.94 18.14 10.18
N ALA A 458 4.40 16.89 10.30
CA ALA A 458 5.78 16.56 10.64
C ALA A 458 6.76 16.99 9.52
N VAL A 459 6.42 16.75 8.25
CA VAL A 459 7.21 17.17 7.09
C VAL A 459 7.41 18.69 7.06
N GLU A 460 6.33 19.46 7.19
CA GLU A 460 6.41 20.93 7.18
C GLU A 460 7.14 21.50 8.40
N ALA A 461 7.11 20.80 9.54
CA ALA A 461 7.85 21.15 10.73
C ALA A 461 9.34 20.71 10.70
N GLY A 462 9.80 20.11 9.59
CA GLY A 462 11.18 19.61 9.46
C GLY A 462 11.49 18.43 10.38
N VAL A 463 10.49 17.69 10.83
CA VAL A 463 10.66 16.49 11.65
C VAL A 463 11.08 15.32 10.75
N PRO A 464 12.14 14.56 11.08
CA PRO A 464 12.46 13.33 10.38
C PRO A 464 11.29 12.33 10.45
N VAL A 465 10.86 11.84 9.29
CA VAL A 465 9.78 10.85 9.15
C VAL A 465 10.31 9.57 8.52
N ARG A 466 9.98 8.41 9.11
CA ARG A 466 10.13 7.08 8.51
C ARG A 466 8.78 6.38 8.46
N VAL A 467 8.49 5.71 7.36
CA VAL A 467 7.24 4.96 7.18
C VAL A 467 7.56 3.51 6.89
N VAL A 468 6.96 2.60 7.66
CA VAL A 468 7.26 1.17 7.64
C VAL A 468 5.98 0.40 7.34
N PHE A 469 6.08 -0.59 6.44
CA PHE A 469 4.97 -1.45 6.04
C PHE A 469 5.32 -2.90 6.37
N PHE A 470 4.47 -3.56 7.16
CA PHE A 470 4.65 -4.97 7.49
C PHE A 470 4.40 -5.86 6.28
N THR A 471 3.25 -5.71 5.63
CA THR A 471 2.88 -6.48 4.45
C THR A 471 3.12 -5.70 3.15
N SER A 472 3.03 -6.38 2.01
CA SER A 472 3.01 -5.74 0.69
C SER A 472 1.58 -5.58 0.12
N GLY A 473 0.53 -5.96 0.85
CA GLY A 473 -0.85 -5.85 0.40
C GLY A 473 -1.19 -6.73 -0.82
N ASP A 474 -0.51 -7.86 -0.97
CA ASP A 474 -0.49 -8.72 -2.17
C ASP A 474 -1.78 -9.50 -2.45
N VAL A 475 -2.80 -9.40 -1.58
CA VAL A 475 -4.05 -10.17 -1.69
C VAL A 475 -5.26 -9.26 -1.95
N GLY A 476 -5.45 -8.21 -1.15
CA GLY A 476 -6.64 -7.36 -1.21
C GLY A 476 -6.92 -6.78 -2.60
N PHE A 477 -7.97 -7.24 -3.28
CA PHE A 477 -8.38 -6.84 -4.64
C PHE A 477 -7.49 -7.29 -5.81
N CYS A 478 -6.56 -8.23 -5.61
CA CYS A 478 -5.71 -8.74 -6.69
C CYS A 478 -6.53 -9.30 -7.87
N GLU A 479 -7.53 -10.15 -7.59
CA GLU A 479 -8.34 -10.81 -8.61
C GLU A 479 -9.19 -9.81 -9.41
N ARG A 480 -9.57 -8.70 -8.77
CA ARG A 480 -10.24 -7.58 -9.42
C ARG A 480 -9.28 -6.89 -10.38
N TYR A 481 -8.06 -6.58 -9.94
CA TYR A 481 -7.06 -5.90 -10.76
C TYR A 481 -6.74 -6.68 -12.05
N TYR A 482 -6.57 -8.00 -11.94
CA TYR A 482 -6.29 -8.86 -13.10
C TYR A 482 -7.54 -9.41 -13.81
N ALA A 483 -8.74 -9.18 -13.26
CA ALA A 483 -10.01 -9.77 -13.73
C ALA A 483 -9.97 -11.30 -13.88
N LYS A 484 -9.21 -11.99 -13.01
CA LYS A 484 -9.05 -13.45 -12.95
C LYS A 484 -8.52 -13.87 -11.58
N ALA A 485 -8.56 -15.17 -11.29
CA ALA A 485 -7.90 -15.73 -10.11
C ALA A 485 -6.40 -15.38 -10.08
N CYS A 486 -5.91 -14.94 -8.93
CA CYS A 486 -4.52 -14.55 -8.74
C CYS A 486 -3.66 -15.75 -8.35
N GLY A 487 -2.59 -15.98 -9.11
CA GLY A 487 -1.51 -16.88 -8.74
C GLY A 487 -0.37 -16.16 -8.02
N PRO A 488 0.68 -16.90 -7.63
CA PRO A 488 1.89 -16.36 -7.01
C PRO A 488 2.52 -15.16 -7.72
N ASN A 489 2.61 -15.22 -9.06
CA ASN A 489 3.19 -14.11 -9.82
C ASN A 489 2.26 -12.90 -9.81
N GLU A 490 0.95 -13.06 -10.03
CA GLU A 490 0.00 -11.96 -9.97
C GLU A 490 -0.02 -11.28 -8.59
N ALA A 491 -0.07 -12.05 -7.50
CA ALA A 491 -0.04 -11.51 -6.14
C ALA A 491 1.25 -10.72 -5.87
N ARG A 492 2.40 -11.24 -6.31
CA ARG A 492 3.69 -10.56 -6.15
C ARG A 492 3.76 -9.25 -6.93
N GLU A 493 3.37 -9.25 -8.20
CA GLU A 493 3.33 -8.04 -9.03
C GLU A 493 2.33 -7.01 -8.48
N PHE A 494 1.20 -7.48 -7.94
CA PHE A 494 0.21 -6.64 -7.27
C PHE A 494 0.79 -5.98 -6.00
N GLY A 495 1.54 -6.72 -5.18
CA GLY A 495 2.25 -6.16 -4.05
C GLY A 495 3.29 -5.09 -4.45
N LEU A 496 4.03 -5.31 -5.55
CA LEU A 496 4.95 -4.32 -6.11
C LEU A 496 4.23 -3.03 -6.55
N LEU A 497 3.09 -3.17 -7.24
CA LEU A 497 2.24 -2.04 -7.61
C LEU A 497 1.81 -1.24 -6.37
N ARG A 498 1.34 -1.92 -5.32
CA ARG A 498 0.87 -1.26 -4.10
C ARG A 498 1.96 -0.55 -3.32
N MET A 499 3.16 -1.12 -3.30
CA MET A 499 4.34 -0.44 -2.73
C MET A 499 4.66 0.86 -3.50
N GLU A 500 4.51 0.85 -4.83
CA GLU A 500 4.67 2.06 -5.65
C GLU A 500 3.55 3.10 -5.43
N GLU A 501 2.29 2.66 -5.32
CA GLU A 501 1.17 3.57 -4.98
C GLU A 501 1.41 4.29 -3.65
N SER A 502 1.90 3.57 -2.63
CA SER A 502 2.25 4.15 -1.32
C SER A 502 3.44 5.12 -1.42
N ALA A 503 4.44 4.77 -2.24
CA ALA A 503 5.58 5.64 -2.50
C ALA A 503 5.16 6.96 -3.14
N ASP A 504 4.25 6.93 -4.10
CA ASP A 504 3.74 8.13 -4.77
C ASP A 504 2.81 8.95 -3.86
N ALA A 505 1.94 8.28 -3.10
CA ALA A 505 1.06 8.92 -2.11
C ALA A 505 1.86 9.65 -1.01
N LEU A 506 2.91 9.02 -0.50
CA LEU A 506 3.79 9.62 0.52
C LEU A 506 4.69 10.72 -0.06
N ALA A 507 5.16 10.57 -1.30
CA ALA A 507 5.87 11.63 -2.01
C ALA A 507 4.99 12.88 -2.18
N HIS A 508 3.69 12.71 -2.44
CA HIS A 508 2.73 13.81 -2.51
C HIS A 508 2.60 14.60 -1.18
N LEU A 509 2.73 13.91 -0.03
CA LEU A 509 2.81 14.55 1.29
C LEU A 509 4.20 15.15 1.60
N GLY A 510 5.22 14.82 0.81
CA GLY A 510 6.59 15.31 0.94
C GLY A 510 7.54 14.35 1.67
N VAL A 511 7.18 13.07 1.82
CA VAL A 511 8.06 12.02 2.34
C VAL A 511 8.81 11.38 1.16
N PRO A 512 10.15 11.44 1.11
CA PRO A 512 10.91 10.85 0.01
C PRO A 512 10.91 9.31 0.07
N ARG A 513 11.05 8.67 -1.09
CA ARG A 513 11.04 7.20 -1.24
C ARG A 513 12.05 6.49 -0.34
N ASP A 514 13.23 7.07 -0.13
CA ASP A 514 14.30 6.52 0.74
C ASP A 514 13.91 6.47 2.23
N ASN A 515 12.79 7.10 2.61
CA ASN A 515 12.26 7.06 3.97
C ASN A 515 11.22 5.95 4.18
N LEU A 516 10.88 5.18 3.14
CA LEU A 516 9.94 4.08 3.20
C LEU A 516 10.69 2.76 3.40
N ILE A 517 10.13 1.88 4.23
CA ILE A 517 10.68 0.58 4.55
C ILE A 517 9.57 -0.46 4.42
N PHE A 518 9.77 -1.46 3.57
CA PHE A 518 8.83 -2.57 3.40
C PHE A 518 9.43 -3.85 3.99
N LEU A 519 8.64 -4.66 4.70
CA LEU A 519 9.07 -5.97 5.22
C LEU A 519 8.60 -7.15 4.35
N GLY A 520 7.55 -6.97 3.56
CA GLY A 520 7.10 -7.94 2.55
C GLY A 520 6.41 -9.19 3.12
N LEU A 521 5.79 -9.07 4.30
CA LEU A 521 4.94 -10.12 4.87
C LEU A 521 3.69 -10.34 4.02
N PRO A 522 3.11 -11.56 4.03
CA PRO A 522 1.93 -11.84 3.26
C PRO A 522 0.70 -11.19 3.89
N ASP A 523 -0.07 -10.47 3.07
CA ASP A 523 -1.38 -9.92 3.42
C ASP A 523 -2.32 -11.06 3.90
N GLY A 524 -2.93 -10.89 5.08
CA GLY A 524 -3.74 -11.90 5.78
C GLY A 524 -2.96 -12.91 6.63
N GLY A 525 -1.62 -12.88 6.60
CA GLY A 525 -0.78 -13.90 7.23
C GLY A 525 -0.17 -13.53 8.59
N SER A 526 -0.22 -12.26 9.01
CA SER A 526 0.55 -11.79 10.18
C SER A 526 0.11 -12.47 11.48
N GLY A 527 -1.19 -12.69 11.67
CA GLY A 527 -1.69 -13.39 12.86
C GLY A 527 -1.19 -14.83 12.97
N THR A 528 -1.17 -15.56 11.85
CA THR A 528 -0.64 -16.93 11.79
C THR A 528 0.86 -16.94 12.10
N ILE A 529 1.61 -15.98 11.54
CA ILE A 529 3.04 -15.79 11.85
C ILE A 529 3.24 -15.57 13.36
N TRP A 530 2.44 -14.68 13.96
CA TRP A 530 2.56 -14.32 15.37
C TRP A 530 2.30 -15.48 16.33
N PHE A 531 1.28 -16.29 16.04
CA PHE A 531 0.82 -17.33 16.96
C PHE A 531 1.41 -18.72 16.71
N GLN A 532 1.69 -19.07 15.45
CA GLN A 532 1.97 -20.46 15.04
C GLN A 532 3.37 -20.65 14.45
N HIS A 533 4.03 -19.58 14.01
CA HIS A 533 5.35 -19.63 13.37
C HIS A 533 6.35 -18.73 14.12
N ASP A 534 6.70 -19.14 15.34
CA ASP A 534 7.57 -18.37 16.21
C ASP A 534 9.03 -18.34 15.74
N SER A 535 9.54 -19.45 15.23
CA SER A 535 10.94 -19.63 14.81
C SER A 535 11.12 -19.54 13.30
N SER A 536 12.21 -18.90 12.88
CA SER A 536 12.68 -18.84 11.48
C SER A 536 12.96 -20.21 10.85
N ALA A 537 13.11 -21.27 11.66
CA ALA A 537 13.26 -22.64 11.19
C ALA A 537 11.95 -23.27 10.65
N LYS A 538 10.79 -22.67 10.95
CA LYS A 538 9.47 -23.12 10.50
C LYS A 538 8.63 -21.93 10.02
N PRO A 539 9.05 -21.24 8.94
CA PRO A 539 8.32 -20.08 8.45
C PRO A 539 6.92 -20.45 7.94
N PHE A 540 6.00 -19.50 8.02
CA PHE A 540 4.66 -19.60 7.47
C PHE A 540 4.71 -19.59 5.94
N ARG A 541 4.04 -20.52 5.27
CA ARG A 541 3.90 -20.52 3.81
C ARG A 541 2.65 -19.74 3.40
N SER A 542 2.85 -18.61 2.72
CA SER A 542 1.76 -17.81 2.14
C SER A 542 1.03 -18.59 1.04
N ILE A 543 -0.30 -18.55 1.08
CA ILE A 543 -1.17 -19.24 0.12
C ILE A 543 -1.20 -18.57 -1.26
N TYR A 544 -1.13 -17.22 -1.28
CA TYR A 544 -1.20 -16.43 -2.50
C TYR A 544 0.17 -16.37 -3.15
N LEU A 545 1.19 -15.91 -2.41
CA LEU A 545 2.57 -15.82 -2.90
C LEU A 545 3.19 -17.21 -3.12
N GLY A 546 2.69 -18.25 -2.44
CA GLY A 546 3.28 -19.59 -2.51
C GLY A 546 4.70 -19.66 -1.93
N THR A 547 5.12 -18.67 -1.15
CA THR A 547 6.44 -18.59 -0.54
C THR A 547 6.36 -18.53 0.98
N ASP A 548 7.43 -18.95 1.63
CA ASP A 548 7.66 -18.84 3.07
C ASP A 548 8.67 -17.73 3.46
N HIS A 549 9.15 -17.00 2.45
CA HIS A 549 10.00 -15.83 2.59
C HIS A 549 9.49 -14.71 1.67
N ALA A 550 9.79 -13.46 2.05
CA ALA A 550 9.42 -12.26 1.32
C ALA A 550 9.99 -12.27 -0.12
N PRO A 551 9.14 -12.37 -1.17
CA PRO A 551 9.59 -12.59 -2.53
C PRO A 551 9.90 -11.27 -3.28
N TYR A 552 10.49 -10.30 -2.58
CA TYR A 552 10.79 -8.96 -3.12
C TYR A 552 12.28 -8.61 -2.95
N GLU A 553 12.87 -7.91 -3.93
CA GLU A 553 14.28 -7.45 -3.86
C GLU A 553 14.41 -6.09 -3.18
N ASN A 554 13.42 -5.22 -3.31
CA ASN A 554 13.41 -3.83 -2.87
C ASN A 554 12.72 -3.65 -1.50
N ILE A 555 13.07 -4.50 -0.54
CA ILE A 555 12.54 -4.48 0.84
C ILE A 555 13.69 -4.43 1.84
N PHE A 556 13.37 -4.19 3.12
CA PHE A 556 14.36 -4.06 4.20
C PHE A 556 15.36 -5.21 4.24
N LYS A 557 14.85 -6.44 4.11
CA LYS A 557 15.63 -7.67 4.04
C LYS A 557 15.01 -8.60 3.01
N PRO A 558 15.59 -8.74 1.81
CA PRO A 558 15.16 -9.74 0.84
C PRO A 558 15.17 -11.13 1.48
N ASN A 559 14.18 -11.96 1.13
CA ASN A 559 13.98 -13.26 1.77
C ASN A 559 13.86 -13.18 3.30
N LEU A 560 13.19 -12.15 3.83
CA LEU A 560 12.77 -12.18 5.23
C LEU A 560 11.83 -13.38 5.43
N ALA A 561 12.22 -14.31 6.32
CA ALA A 561 11.40 -15.48 6.61
C ALA A 561 10.10 -15.06 7.31
N TYR A 562 8.99 -15.68 6.93
CA TYR A 562 7.67 -15.42 7.51
C TYR A 562 7.53 -16.08 8.89
N ALA A 563 8.32 -15.61 9.84
CA ALA A 563 8.37 -16.11 11.21
C ALA A 563 8.47 -14.94 12.19
N ARG A 564 7.86 -15.07 13.37
CA ARG A 564 7.80 -14.01 14.38
C ARG A 564 9.20 -13.53 14.78
N GLU A 565 10.14 -14.45 15.01
CA GLU A 565 11.56 -14.15 15.30
C GLU A 565 12.16 -13.19 14.27
N SER A 566 12.09 -13.54 12.98
CA SER A 566 12.62 -12.73 11.88
C SER A 566 11.99 -11.35 11.80
N VAL A 567 10.66 -11.27 11.96
CA VAL A 567 9.92 -10.00 11.93
C VAL A 567 10.29 -9.13 13.13
N MET A 568 10.35 -9.70 14.33
CA MET A 568 10.73 -9.01 15.54
C MET A 568 12.15 -8.45 15.46
N ASP A 569 13.10 -9.21 14.92
CA ASP A 569 14.47 -8.75 14.73
C ASP A 569 14.55 -7.58 13.75
N ALA A 570 13.83 -7.67 12.62
CA ALA A 570 13.75 -6.58 11.65
C ALA A 570 13.10 -5.32 12.26
N THR A 571 11.96 -5.46 12.95
CA THR A 571 11.27 -4.34 13.61
C THR A 571 12.15 -3.69 14.67
N LYS A 572 12.84 -4.47 15.51
CA LYS A 572 13.77 -3.95 16.52
C LYS A 572 14.92 -3.20 15.87
N GLN A 573 15.51 -3.75 14.80
CA GLN A 573 16.58 -3.08 14.08
C GLN A 573 16.11 -1.74 13.50
N ILE A 574 14.96 -1.70 12.84
CA ILE A 574 14.41 -0.47 12.26
C ILE A 574 14.19 0.62 13.33
N ILE A 575 13.61 0.26 14.47
CA ILE A 575 13.38 1.21 15.57
C ILE A 575 14.72 1.67 16.17
N ALA A 576 15.64 0.74 16.40
CA ALA A 576 16.94 1.04 17.01
C ALA A 576 17.87 1.82 16.07
N ASP A 577 17.72 1.72 14.75
CA ASP A 577 18.54 2.50 13.81
C ASP A 577 18.03 3.94 13.72
N PHE A 578 16.70 4.15 13.79
CA PHE A 578 16.10 5.48 13.64
C PHE A 578 15.94 6.29 14.94
N HIS A 579 15.82 5.63 16.09
CA HIS A 579 15.60 6.26 17.40
C HIS A 579 14.37 7.21 17.45
N PRO A 580 13.14 6.71 17.20
CA PRO A 580 11.95 7.56 17.20
C PRO A 580 11.62 8.08 18.61
N SER A 581 11.25 9.36 18.69
CA SER A 581 10.62 9.95 19.89
C SER A 581 9.10 9.75 19.92
N MET A 582 8.49 9.47 18.76
CA MET A 582 7.10 9.10 18.60
C MET A 582 6.97 8.00 17.53
N ILE A 583 6.19 6.99 17.86
CA ILE A 583 5.77 5.92 16.96
C ILE A 583 4.25 6.00 16.83
N ILE A 584 3.71 5.86 15.63
CA ILE A 584 2.28 5.66 15.39
C ILE A 584 2.04 4.36 14.63
N THR A 585 1.02 3.60 15.04
CA THR A 585 0.65 2.32 14.44
C THR A 585 -0.87 2.12 14.53
N THR A 586 -1.37 1.03 13.97
CA THR A 586 -2.75 0.55 14.12
C THR A 586 -3.15 0.28 15.58
N HIS A 587 -4.45 0.21 15.88
CA HIS A 587 -4.98 -0.13 17.20
C HIS A 587 -4.78 -1.62 17.55
N PRO A 588 -4.40 -1.98 18.79
CA PRO A 588 -4.16 -3.38 19.17
C PRO A 588 -5.41 -4.28 19.14
N ASP A 589 -6.61 -3.67 19.21
CA ASP A 589 -7.92 -4.35 19.22
C ASP A 589 -8.71 -4.19 17.91
N GLU A 590 -8.05 -3.75 16.84
CA GLU A 590 -8.67 -3.58 15.52
C GLU A 590 -9.28 -4.91 15.00
N ARG A 591 -10.27 -4.91 14.09
CA ARG A 591 -10.95 -6.14 13.63
C ARG A 591 -10.16 -6.96 12.60
N HIS A 592 -9.42 -6.30 11.72
CA HIS A 592 -8.44 -6.85 10.79
C HIS A 592 -7.23 -7.47 11.51
N VAL A 593 -6.93 -8.72 11.19
CA VAL A 593 -5.87 -9.48 11.89
C VAL A 593 -4.47 -8.87 11.71
N ASP A 594 -4.13 -8.43 10.50
CA ASP A 594 -2.82 -7.82 10.25
C ASP A 594 -2.65 -6.47 10.96
N HIS A 595 -3.70 -5.67 11.09
CA HIS A 595 -3.65 -4.39 11.80
C HIS A 595 -3.38 -4.62 13.28
N ARG A 596 -4.12 -5.51 13.94
CA ARG A 596 -3.81 -5.88 15.34
C ARG A 596 -2.37 -6.35 15.49
N THR A 597 -1.95 -7.24 14.60
CA THR A 597 -0.63 -7.87 14.70
C THR A 597 0.50 -6.88 14.44
N ALA A 598 0.32 -5.90 13.53
CA ALA A 598 1.27 -4.81 13.32
C ALA A 598 1.53 -4.04 14.62
N ASN A 599 0.48 -3.68 15.36
CA ASN A 599 0.62 -3.06 16.69
C ASN A 599 1.41 -3.98 17.64
N TRP A 600 1.07 -5.26 17.68
CA TRP A 600 1.70 -6.24 18.57
C TRP A 600 3.21 -6.38 18.31
N PHE A 601 3.64 -6.45 17.04
CA PHE A 601 5.05 -6.42 16.67
C PHE A 601 5.73 -5.15 17.18
N VAL A 602 5.14 -3.98 16.92
CA VAL A 602 5.71 -2.68 17.31
C VAL A 602 5.87 -2.55 18.82
N VAL A 603 4.80 -2.80 19.59
CA VAL A 603 4.83 -2.61 21.05
C VAL A 603 5.75 -3.63 21.71
N LYS A 604 5.74 -4.89 21.26
CA LYS A 604 6.68 -5.91 21.77
C LYS A 604 8.13 -5.53 21.47
N ALA A 605 8.42 -5.04 20.26
CA ALA A 605 9.77 -4.60 19.90
C ALA A 605 10.23 -3.43 20.77
N CYS A 606 9.35 -2.45 21.03
CA CYS A 606 9.63 -1.34 21.94
C CYS A 606 9.90 -1.83 23.37
N GLN A 607 9.11 -2.78 23.89
CA GLN A 607 9.30 -3.35 25.22
C GLN A 607 10.63 -4.13 25.34
N GLU A 608 11.01 -4.89 24.31
CA GLU A 608 12.30 -5.59 24.28
C GLU A 608 13.47 -4.60 24.21
N LEU A 609 13.41 -3.62 23.31
CA LEU A 609 14.42 -2.56 23.22
C LEU A 609 14.53 -1.75 24.52
N LEU A 610 13.41 -1.55 25.24
CA LEU A 610 13.43 -0.84 26.52
C LEU A 610 14.20 -1.63 27.58
N ARG A 611 14.03 -2.96 27.63
CA ARG A 611 14.83 -3.84 28.50
C ARG A 611 16.30 -3.83 28.11
N GLU A 612 16.58 -3.74 26.80
CA GLU A 612 17.93 -3.62 26.24
C GLU A 612 18.53 -2.20 26.39
N GLN A 613 17.78 -1.22 26.92
CA GLN A 613 18.18 0.20 27.02
C GLN A 613 18.49 0.86 25.66
N ARG A 614 17.79 0.43 24.61
CA ARG A 614 17.96 0.88 23.22
C ARG A 614 16.79 1.74 22.70
N ILE A 615 15.86 2.11 23.58
CA ILE A 615 14.78 3.07 23.32
C ILE A 615 14.50 3.85 24.61
N ASP A 616 14.07 5.12 24.49
CA ASP A 616 13.68 5.91 25.65
C ASP A 616 12.32 5.45 26.19
N SER A 617 12.24 5.24 27.50
CA SER A 617 10.99 5.06 28.25
C SER A 617 9.91 6.13 27.96
N LYS A 618 10.32 7.34 27.53
CA LYS A 618 9.44 8.47 27.18
C LYS A 618 8.94 8.45 25.73
N THR A 619 9.43 7.55 24.88
CA THR A 619 8.93 7.42 23.50
C THR A 619 7.41 7.25 23.52
N GLN A 620 6.72 8.10 22.77
CA GLN A 620 5.27 8.08 22.68
C GLN A 620 4.84 7.03 21.65
N ILE A 621 3.86 6.20 22.00
CA ILE A 621 3.23 5.28 21.04
C ILE A 621 1.78 5.73 20.85
N LEU A 622 1.43 6.05 19.61
CA LEU A 622 0.08 6.38 19.18
C LEU A 622 -0.54 5.19 18.45
N ALA A 623 -1.84 5.03 18.62
CA ALA A 623 -2.70 4.12 17.88
C ALA A 623 -3.72 4.93 17.06
N ASN A 624 -4.11 4.45 15.87
CA ASN A 624 -5.33 4.95 15.23
C ASN A 624 -6.59 4.60 16.07
N ILE A 625 -7.71 5.24 15.75
CA ILE A 625 -8.99 4.93 16.40
C ILE A 625 -9.50 3.58 15.86
N SER A 626 -9.77 2.62 16.76
CA SER A 626 -10.29 1.29 16.39
C SER A 626 -11.69 1.33 15.78
N TYR A 627 -11.91 0.55 14.71
CA TYR A 627 -13.22 0.35 14.08
C TYR A 627 -13.85 -0.97 14.51
N GLY A 628 -14.07 -1.12 15.82
CA GLY A 628 -14.81 -2.24 16.41
C GLY A 628 -13.91 -3.35 16.98
N ALA A 629 -14.37 -3.95 18.08
CA ALA A 629 -13.65 -5.04 18.74
C ALA A 629 -13.64 -6.30 17.87
N GLY A 630 -12.45 -6.80 17.54
CA GLY A 630 -12.26 -8.01 16.72
C GLY A 630 -12.58 -9.35 17.40
N GLY A 631 -13.42 -9.37 18.45
CA GLY A 631 -13.73 -10.59 19.22
C GLY A 631 -12.54 -11.17 20.00
N SER A 632 -11.45 -10.41 20.15
CA SER A 632 -10.24 -10.79 20.90
C SER A 632 -10.19 -10.09 22.25
N LYS A 633 -9.54 -10.74 23.25
CA LYS A 633 -9.20 -10.13 24.55
C LYS A 633 -8.72 -8.68 24.36
N PRO A 634 -9.43 -7.69 24.94
CA PRO A 634 -9.05 -6.29 24.82
C PRO A 634 -7.63 -6.03 25.34
N ALA A 635 -6.94 -5.10 24.68
CA ALA A 635 -5.64 -4.65 25.10
C ALA A 635 -5.73 -4.03 26.50
N PRO A 636 -4.79 -4.34 27.42
CA PRO A 636 -4.83 -3.87 28.80
C PRO A 636 -4.37 -2.40 28.96
N TYR A 637 -4.23 -1.66 27.86
CA TYR A 637 -3.64 -0.32 27.87
C TYR A 637 -4.64 0.78 28.24
N HIS A 638 -4.12 1.85 28.83
CA HIS A 638 -4.84 3.11 28.98
C HIS A 638 -4.53 4.05 27.83
N TYR A 639 -5.55 4.79 27.38
CA TYR A 639 -5.45 5.68 26.24
C TYR A 639 -5.78 7.12 26.63
N GLU A 640 -5.10 8.08 26.00
CA GLU A 640 -5.50 9.49 25.97
C GLU A 640 -5.68 9.96 24.53
N ASN A 641 -6.63 10.87 24.28
CA ASN A 641 -6.83 11.42 22.94
C ASN A 641 -5.63 12.30 22.55
N TYR A 642 -5.13 12.10 21.34
CA TYR A 642 -4.09 12.89 20.73
C TYR A 642 -4.63 13.52 19.45
N ARG A 643 -4.79 14.84 19.46
CA ARG A 643 -5.36 15.61 18.34
C ARG A 643 -4.28 16.34 17.56
N VAL A 644 -4.32 16.20 16.24
CA VAL A 644 -3.56 17.01 15.30
C VAL A 644 -4.52 17.98 14.63
N TYR A 645 -4.24 19.27 14.70
CA TYR A 645 -4.96 20.31 13.95
C TYR A 645 -4.37 20.42 12.56
N LEU A 646 -5.18 20.63 11.53
CA LEU A 646 -4.78 20.67 10.12
C LEU A 646 -5.22 21.99 9.48
N SER A 647 -4.32 22.65 8.74
CA SER A 647 -4.75 23.66 7.76
C SER A 647 -5.65 23.01 6.71
N GLY A 648 -6.52 23.80 6.08
CA GLY A 648 -7.32 23.26 4.98
C GLY A 648 -6.47 22.76 3.80
N GLU A 649 -5.29 23.35 3.55
CA GLU A 649 -4.32 22.85 2.55
C GLU A 649 -3.81 21.45 2.89
N VAL A 650 -3.44 21.19 4.15
CA VAL A 650 -3.04 19.85 4.58
C VAL A 650 -4.21 18.87 4.55
N ALA A 651 -5.41 19.32 4.94
CA ALA A 651 -6.60 18.50 4.84
C ALA A 651 -6.93 18.14 3.37
N ALA A 652 -6.69 19.05 2.43
CA ALA A 652 -6.87 18.82 1.00
C ALA A 652 -5.86 17.80 0.47
N LYS A 653 -4.56 17.99 0.76
CA LYS A 653 -3.51 17.02 0.40
C LYS A 653 -3.77 15.62 0.95
N ARG A 654 -4.27 15.52 2.19
CA ARG A 654 -4.67 14.24 2.78
C ARG A 654 -5.80 13.56 1.99
N GLN A 655 -6.76 14.33 1.48
CA GLN A 655 -7.80 13.78 0.60
C GLN A 655 -7.21 13.33 -0.74
N GLU A 656 -6.36 14.17 -1.36
CA GLU A 656 -5.69 13.88 -2.64
C GLU A 656 -4.83 12.61 -2.58
N MET A 657 -4.14 12.39 -1.45
CA MET A 657 -3.37 11.18 -1.18
C MET A 657 -4.18 9.89 -1.39
N ASN A 658 -5.48 9.90 -1.10
CA ASN A 658 -6.31 8.69 -1.29
C ASN A 658 -6.46 8.31 -2.77
N TRP A 659 -6.24 9.23 -3.70
CA TRP A 659 -6.44 8.99 -5.13
C TRP A 659 -5.33 8.15 -5.76
N PHE A 660 -4.21 7.95 -5.06
CA PHE A 660 -3.10 7.12 -5.53
C PHE A 660 -3.38 5.61 -5.41
N TYR A 661 -4.28 5.18 -4.52
CA TYR A 661 -4.58 3.76 -4.26
C TYR A 661 -5.66 3.20 -5.20
N GLN A 662 -5.40 3.29 -6.51
CA GLN A 662 -6.31 2.81 -7.55
C GLN A 662 -6.50 1.28 -7.48
N SER A 663 -5.47 0.54 -7.07
CA SER A 663 -5.54 -0.90 -6.88
C SER A 663 -6.60 -1.33 -5.87
N GLN A 664 -6.85 -0.53 -4.82
CA GLN A 664 -7.77 -0.86 -3.73
C GLN A 664 -9.19 -0.42 -4.02
N HIS A 665 -9.39 0.86 -4.28
CA HIS A 665 -10.73 1.44 -4.38
C HIS A 665 -11.07 1.89 -5.81
N GLY A 666 -10.15 1.69 -6.75
CA GLY A 666 -10.19 2.40 -8.03
C GLY A 666 -10.24 3.90 -7.79
N ASN A 667 -11.12 4.57 -8.52
CA ASN A 667 -11.34 6.00 -8.43
C ASN A 667 -12.45 6.41 -7.46
N GLN A 668 -12.91 5.50 -6.58
CA GLN A 668 -13.94 5.84 -5.58
C GLN A 668 -13.50 6.94 -4.61
N ALA A 669 -12.22 7.01 -4.24
CA ALA A 669 -11.71 8.08 -3.39
C ALA A 669 -11.80 9.46 -4.07
N GLU A 670 -11.56 9.52 -5.37
CA GLU A 670 -11.74 10.73 -6.18
C GLU A 670 -13.22 11.09 -6.34
N GLY A 671 -14.06 10.07 -6.52
CA GLY A 671 -15.52 10.22 -6.58
C GLY A 671 -16.17 10.71 -5.30
N ASN A 672 -15.66 10.26 -4.16
CA ASN A 672 -16.13 10.64 -2.82
C ASN A 672 -15.39 11.86 -2.26
N ARG A 673 -14.75 12.67 -3.12
CA ARG A 673 -14.12 13.92 -2.70
C ARG A 673 -15.11 14.80 -1.96
N LYS A 674 -14.64 15.46 -0.92
CA LYS A 674 -15.35 16.49 -0.18
C LYS A 674 -14.89 17.86 -0.65
N ASP A 675 -15.80 18.83 -0.56
CA ASP A 675 -15.43 20.22 -0.81
C ASP A 675 -14.44 20.70 0.26
N TYR A 676 -13.60 21.68 -0.10
CA TYR A 676 -12.63 22.25 0.83
C TYR A 676 -13.26 22.67 2.16
N SER A 677 -14.49 23.21 2.15
CA SER A 677 -15.22 23.63 3.34
C SER A 677 -15.67 22.48 4.25
N GLU A 678 -15.76 21.26 3.74
CA GLU A 678 -16.23 20.05 4.41
C GLU A 678 -15.10 19.18 4.95
N LEU A 679 -13.86 19.45 4.53
CA LEU A 679 -12.67 18.74 5.04
C LEU A 679 -12.52 18.93 6.56
N THR A 680 -12.15 17.87 7.27
CA THR A 680 -11.94 17.97 8.72
C THR A 680 -10.62 18.67 9.03
N ARG A 681 -10.64 19.69 9.90
CA ARG A 681 -9.46 20.43 10.36
C ARG A 681 -8.77 19.77 11.56
N THR A 682 -9.17 18.55 11.90
CA THR A 682 -8.54 17.76 12.94
C THR A 682 -8.38 16.31 12.48
N GLU A 683 -7.35 15.66 13.01
CA GLU A 683 -7.07 14.24 12.92
C GLU A 683 -6.85 13.72 14.34
N GLU A 684 -7.56 12.65 14.71
CA GLU A 684 -7.60 12.13 16.08
C GLU A 684 -6.89 10.78 16.16
N HIS A 685 -6.05 10.62 17.18
CA HIS A 685 -5.30 9.40 17.50
C HIS A 685 -5.43 9.09 19.00
N LEU A 686 -4.99 7.91 19.41
CA LEU A 686 -4.97 7.49 20.81
C LEU A 686 -3.53 7.26 21.27
N ARG A 687 -3.06 8.02 22.25
CA ARG A 687 -1.75 7.77 22.86
C ARG A 687 -1.87 6.66 23.91
N ILE A 688 -1.03 5.64 23.77
CA ILE A 688 -0.91 4.52 24.70
C ILE A 688 -0.04 4.96 25.88
N LEU A 689 -0.63 5.04 27.07
CA LEU A 689 -0.01 5.64 28.25
C LEU A 689 0.97 4.71 28.98
N ASP A 690 0.76 3.40 28.86
CA ASP A 690 1.41 2.37 29.68
C ASP A 690 1.86 1.16 28.87
N TRP A 691 2.28 1.41 27.62
CA TRP A 691 2.82 0.40 26.71
C TRP A 691 3.99 -0.41 27.32
N GLN A 692 4.68 0.11 28.33
CA GLN A 692 5.82 -0.54 28.98
C GLN A 692 5.42 -1.70 29.93
N LYS A 693 4.18 -1.74 30.42
CA LYS A 693 3.81 -2.59 31.59
C LYS A 693 3.37 -4.00 31.24
N PHE A 694 2.73 -4.19 30.08
CA PHE A 694 2.05 -5.43 29.75
C PHE A 694 2.83 -6.18 28.67
N GLY A 695 3.93 -6.84 29.04
CA GLY A 695 4.63 -7.74 28.13
C GLY A 695 3.91 -9.08 27.99
N GLY A 696 3.78 -9.60 26.76
CA GLY A 696 3.35 -10.97 26.50
C GLY A 696 1.84 -11.27 26.65
N TRP A 697 0.98 -10.25 26.84
CA TRP A 697 -0.46 -10.45 27.03
C TRP A 697 -1.19 -11.02 25.81
N ASN A 698 -0.58 -10.90 24.64
CA ASN A 698 -1.09 -11.24 23.30
C ASN A 698 -0.32 -12.41 22.65
N GLU A 699 0.55 -13.12 23.37
CA GLU A 699 1.42 -14.16 22.78
C GLU A 699 0.78 -15.56 22.70
N LYS A 700 -0.36 -15.78 23.36
CA LYS A 700 -1.08 -17.05 23.32
C LYS A 700 -2.34 -16.93 22.46
N PRO A 701 -2.59 -17.91 21.56
CA PRO A 701 -3.87 -18.00 20.86
C PRO A 701 -5.01 -18.08 21.89
N GLN A 702 -6.16 -17.48 21.55
CA GLN A 702 -7.33 -17.43 22.43
C GLN A 702 -8.32 -18.54 22.19
#